data_AF-C7ZPT8-F1
#
_entry.id   AF-C7ZPT8-F1
#
_cell.length_a   1.000
_cell.length_b   1.000
_cell.length_c   1.000
_cell.angle_alpha   90.00
_cell.angle_beta   90.00
_cell.angle_gamma   90.00
#
_symmetry.space_group_name_H-M   'P 1'
#
loop_
_entity.id
_entity.type
_entity.pdbx_description
1 polymer ?
#
loop_
_entity_poly.entity_id
_entity_poly.type
_entity_poly.pdbx_seq_one_letter_code
_entity_poly.pdbx_strand_id
1 'polypeptide(L)'
;MSTLEGKVAIVSGSSAGIGAAIAQELSYRGARVVINYPFSSEKENAKAVLSSLEGPAGSITVEADLSSTTGPSKLVESAVERFGTIDILVNNAGISAPLDIRHADLDECLNAWDTMAGLNGRGTLLLTRAVLKHLAKQNSRIINICSTTSRNPEPGMSVYAGTKGMIESFTRCWARELPQEYGCTVNAVAPGPVATENVLSAPPQILEMLKKTSDGTPVAPRMADPSEVAWTVATLCDERAAWLNGFRFSIDQCAPSVRLCDLNSTYKYVVDQLPQGYRDSRGFPTGNILIWLSLKLVGIPNSIMWFNRGHSRPCENLAHHVGPIVVVGAGPVGLFTALLLAQASVKVIVYEKGSGIDQSPRAVAYFPAVLEEFFKAGILEDIINAGEKNTKGCDWRDKDGNILCKLDVPPDMSDFAVMLSQPEMCEVVLAALQKTGFADVRFGHSFEHLEQDEDAVNYWIKDESTQQVTKNRCQSLIGADGGRSTVRKSLDIEMEGFTWDSWLFVAVNFAYNLDYFGWKAGNFIVDPDEWSIVVKRGKGDSWRMATAIPRQITESTDKRFVLEEAEVKRIKDRICRLLPETRARLSTRQWRPTLLISVAPHASGKLNNPVGGLGLTTGMLDAAHLGRSLRQIFREGANPSVLTTYARVRRNIFRERTDKLTTSNLLRLMSTDAADVKKREELFARLKDPGEFVSKIQTGLPDFALTSTSETKFDTFHETTWFISVTQPDDWTREQFIHEYKTVHTGMTKGGKQAGSPVRRYVQLSNSALTVPGTERPSWDFVTCLTFPNLFITHAGLQDPHYRATAGKHIFCRLDQKGCLVRKVAYFSQVAGEDGFNPGAIRALMFHHRTAKDDKFTEEWFQERANKVTELVTSDHRVRSFVLWQDITPKQIGHFFKDTQFAAGTWHNFKAVETYDFVDQDGAGTFLRDLGERLMKAHDGKITVVVGEPDVIF
;
A
#
# COMPACT_ATOMS: atom_id res chain seq x y z
N MET A 1 -39.97 11.44 -4.37
CA MET A 1 -39.79 12.45 -5.44
C MET A 1 -39.12 11.76 -6.61
N SER A 2 -39.47 12.15 -7.83
CA SER A 2 -38.77 11.78 -9.07
C SER A 2 -37.32 12.29 -9.00
N THR A 3 -36.30 11.42 -9.13
CA THR A 3 -34.88 11.79 -8.86
C THR A 3 -34.08 12.14 -10.11
N LEU A 4 -34.63 11.87 -11.29
CA LEU A 4 -34.08 12.23 -12.60
C LEU A 4 -35.08 13.12 -13.36
N GLU A 5 -35.96 13.84 -12.66
CA GLU A 5 -37.03 14.64 -13.24
C GLU A 5 -36.51 15.64 -14.29
N GLY A 6 -37.10 15.58 -15.49
CA GLY A 6 -36.73 16.44 -16.62
C GLY A 6 -35.42 16.08 -17.33
N LYS A 7 -34.65 15.10 -16.84
CA LYS A 7 -33.38 14.67 -17.44
C LYS A 7 -33.58 13.96 -18.79
N VAL A 8 -32.57 14.02 -19.65
CA VAL A 8 -32.55 13.35 -20.96
C VAL A 8 -31.50 12.25 -20.98
N ALA A 9 -31.91 11.02 -21.29
CA ALA A 9 -31.05 9.84 -21.32
C ALA A 9 -30.99 9.18 -22.71
N ILE A 10 -29.79 8.87 -23.19
CA ILE A 10 -29.57 7.95 -24.30
C ILE A 10 -29.14 6.60 -23.73
N VAL A 11 -29.85 5.52 -24.08
CA VAL A 11 -29.46 4.14 -23.75
C VAL A 11 -29.22 3.39 -25.05
N SER A 12 -27.99 2.93 -25.29
CA SER A 12 -27.66 2.21 -26.52
C SER A 12 -28.11 0.75 -26.49
N GLY A 13 -28.63 0.22 -27.60
CA GLY A 13 -29.11 -1.16 -27.70
C GLY A 13 -30.18 -1.50 -26.67
N SER A 14 -31.28 -0.74 -26.66
CA SER A 14 -32.30 -0.75 -25.61
C SER A 14 -33.69 -1.19 -26.10
N SER A 15 -33.78 -1.95 -27.20
CA SER A 15 -35.02 -2.59 -27.66
C SER A 15 -35.38 -3.85 -26.86
N ALA A 16 -34.44 -4.43 -26.10
CA ALA A 16 -34.64 -5.66 -25.30
C ALA A 16 -33.69 -5.72 -24.08
N GLY A 17 -33.92 -6.67 -23.18
CA GLY A 17 -33.00 -7.06 -22.11
C GLY A 17 -32.53 -5.94 -21.19
N ILE A 18 -31.23 -5.95 -20.84
CA ILE A 18 -30.60 -4.98 -19.92
C ILE A 18 -30.85 -3.54 -20.36
N GLY A 19 -30.78 -3.25 -21.67
CA GLY A 19 -31.01 -1.90 -22.18
C GLY A 19 -32.45 -1.44 -22.02
N ALA A 20 -33.42 -2.33 -22.26
CA ALA A 20 -34.83 -2.04 -22.04
C ALA A 20 -35.15 -1.78 -20.56
N ALA A 21 -34.62 -2.62 -19.65
CA ALA A 21 -34.80 -2.44 -18.21
C ALA A 21 -34.17 -1.12 -17.70
N ILE A 22 -32.99 -0.75 -18.22
CA ILE A 22 -32.37 0.57 -17.94
C ILE A 22 -33.26 1.71 -18.44
N ALA A 23 -33.84 1.60 -19.64
CA ALA A 23 -34.74 2.63 -20.18
C ALA A 23 -36.01 2.78 -19.31
N GLN A 24 -36.60 1.66 -18.88
CA GLN A 24 -37.76 1.64 -17.97
C GLN A 24 -37.44 2.30 -16.62
N GLU A 25 -36.38 1.86 -15.94
CA GLU A 25 -35.99 2.37 -14.61
C GLU A 25 -35.59 3.86 -14.64
N LEU A 26 -34.85 4.31 -15.66
CA LEU A 26 -34.53 5.73 -15.81
C LEU A 26 -35.79 6.57 -16.07
N SER A 27 -36.74 6.04 -16.86
CA SER A 27 -37.99 6.76 -17.15
C SER A 27 -38.92 6.82 -15.94
N TYR A 28 -39.08 5.71 -15.21
CA TYR A 28 -39.79 5.65 -13.93
C TYR A 28 -39.27 6.68 -12.91
N ARG A 29 -37.95 6.94 -12.91
CA ARG A 29 -37.32 7.99 -12.09
C ARG A 29 -37.41 9.42 -12.65
N GLY A 30 -38.08 9.66 -13.77
CA GLY A 30 -38.35 11.00 -14.32
C GLY A 30 -37.59 11.39 -15.58
N ALA A 31 -36.77 10.50 -16.16
CA ALA A 31 -36.03 10.82 -17.38
C ALA A 31 -36.88 10.62 -18.65
N ARG A 32 -36.65 11.47 -19.66
CA ARG A 32 -37.04 11.18 -21.05
C ARG A 32 -35.93 10.37 -21.71
N VAL A 33 -36.30 9.27 -22.36
CA VAL A 33 -35.33 8.28 -22.85
C VAL A 33 -35.35 8.20 -24.38
N VAL A 34 -34.16 8.15 -24.96
CA VAL A 34 -33.91 7.79 -26.36
C VAL A 34 -33.59 6.32 -26.40
N ILE A 35 -34.53 5.53 -26.91
CA ILE A 35 -34.42 4.08 -27.10
C ILE A 35 -33.70 3.81 -28.42
N ASN A 36 -32.50 3.26 -28.37
CA ASN A 36 -31.74 2.91 -29.58
C ASN A 36 -31.98 1.45 -30.00
N TYR A 37 -32.23 1.25 -31.28
CA TYR A 37 -32.25 -0.07 -31.92
C TYR A 37 -31.40 -0.05 -33.21
N PRO A 38 -30.75 -1.16 -33.60
CA PRO A 38 -29.77 -1.14 -34.69
C PRO A 38 -30.40 -1.21 -36.10
N PHE A 39 -31.47 -1.98 -36.27
CA PHE A 39 -32.03 -2.34 -37.58
C PHE A 39 -33.57 -2.35 -37.55
N SER A 40 -34.22 -2.11 -38.69
CA SER A 40 -35.68 -2.05 -38.85
C SER A 40 -36.45 -3.27 -38.31
N SER A 41 -35.83 -4.44 -38.15
CA SER A 41 -36.44 -5.62 -37.52
C SER A 41 -36.74 -5.41 -36.03
N GLU A 42 -35.90 -4.65 -35.32
CA GLU A 42 -36.03 -4.36 -33.88
C GLU A 42 -37.03 -3.23 -33.58
N LYS A 43 -37.68 -2.68 -34.62
CA LYS A 43 -38.55 -1.49 -34.52
C LYS A 43 -39.78 -1.72 -33.67
N GLU A 44 -40.39 -2.90 -33.73
CA GLU A 44 -41.57 -3.22 -32.92
C GLU A 44 -41.18 -3.54 -31.46
N ASN A 45 -40.01 -4.15 -31.23
CA ASN A 45 -39.43 -4.30 -29.89
C ASN A 45 -39.18 -2.94 -29.24
N ALA A 46 -38.52 -2.02 -29.96
CA ALA A 46 -38.28 -0.66 -29.51
C ALA A 46 -39.59 0.13 -29.22
N LYS A 47 -40.65 -0.05 -30.02
CA LYS A 47 -41.99 0.49 -29.74
C LYS A 47 -42.63 -0.12 -28.49
N ALA A 48 -42.47 -1.43 -28.26
CA ALA A 48 -42.98 -2.09 -27.07
C ALA A 48 -42.31 -1.53 -25.81
N VAL A 49 -40.97 -1.38 -25.81
CA VAL A 49 -40.23 -0.73 -24.71
C VAL A 49 -40.70 0.71 -24.53
N LEU A 50 -40.85 1.50 -25.60
CA LEU A 50 -41.35 2.88 -25.53
C LEU A 50 -42.76 2.96 -24.90
N SER A 51 -43.62 1.98 -25.21
CA SER A 51 -45.00 1.90 -24.69
C SER A 51 -45.04 1.41 -23.23
N SER A 52 -43.95 0.82 -22.72
CA SER A 52 -43.80 0.37 -21.33
C SER A 52 -43.20 1.43 -20.39
N LEU A 53 -42.85 2.62 -20.89
CA LEU A 53 -42.25 3.67 -20.07
C LEU A 53 -43.32 4.41 -19.24
N GLU A 54 -43.26 4.25 -17.92
CA GLU A 54 -44.15 4.93 -16.96
C GLU A 54 -43.77 6.41 -16.68
N GLY A 55 -42.68 6.90 -17.30
CA GLY A 55 -42.12 8.23 -17.06
C GLY A 55 -42.77 9.37 -17.85
N PRO A 56 -42.17 10.58 -17.85
CA PRO A 56 -42.72 11.73 -18.52
C PRO A 56 -42.77 11.56 -20.04
N ALA A 57 -43.90 11.95 -20.64
CA ALA A 57 -44.10 11.90 -22.07
C ALA A 57 -43.03 12.67 -22.85
N GLY A 58 -42.67 12.14 -24.02
CA GLY A 58 -41.77 12.78 -24.98
C GLY A 58 -40.58 11.93 -25.44
N SER A 59 -40.28 10.83 -24.73
CA SER A 59 -39.33 9.77 -25.11
C SER A 59 -39.52 9.29 -26.56
N ILE A 60 -38.44 8.81 -27.19
CA ILE A 60 -38.43 8.43 -28.62
C ILE A 60 -37.63 7.16 -28.89
N THR A 61 -37.88 6.52 -30.04
CA THR A 61 -37.08 5.39 -30.54
C THR A 61 -36.26 5.82 -31.77
N VAL A 62 -34.99 5.45 -31.87
CA VAL A 62 -34.08 5.83 -32.95
C VAL A 62 -33.34 4.64 -33.54
N GLU A 63 -33.53 4.41 -34.85
CA GLU A 63 -32.84 3.38 -35.62
C GLU A 63 -31.42 3.84 -35.97
N ALA A 64 -30.41 3.26 -35.32
CA ALA A 64 -29.00 3.56 -35.55
C ALA A 64 -28.12 2.37 -35.17
N ASP A 65 -27.50 1.74 -36.18
CA ASP A 65 -26.44 0.75 -35.98
C ASP A 65 -25.16 1.42 -35.46
N LEU A 66 -24.77 1.06 -34.24
CA LEU A 66 -23.59 1.61 -33.56
C LEU A 66 -22.29 0.87 -33.89
N SER A 67 -22.32 -0.19 -34.70
CA SER A 67 -21.11 -0.78 -35.28
C SER A 67 -20.59 0.07 -36.47
N SER A 68 -21.49 0.73 -37.20
CA SER A 68 -21.16 1.72 -38.24
C SER A 68 -20.44 2.97 -37.70
N THR A 69 -19.79 3.71 -38.59
CA THR A 69 -19.12 4.98 -38.26
C THR A 69 -20.06 6.18 -38.19
N THR A 70 -21.30 6.06 -38.68
CA THR A 70 -22.28 7.16 -38.82
C THR A 70 -23.46 7.06 -37.86
N GLY A 71 -23.91 5.85 -37.51
CA GLY A 71 -24.99 5.61 -36.57
C GLY A 71 -24.80 6.26 -35.19
N PRO A 72 -23.60 6.26 -34.58
CA PRO A 72 -23.37 6.97 -33.32
C PRO A 72 -23.68 8.48 -33.38
N SER A 73 -23.33 9.15 -34.48
CA SER A 73 -23.68 10.56 -34.68
C SER A 73 -25.19 10.73 -34.89
N LYS A 74 -25.80 9.90 -35.75
CA LYS A 74 -27.24 9.91 -36.04
C LYS A 74 -28.09 9.78 -34.76
N LEU A 75 -27.72 8.87 -33.86
CA LEU A 75 -28.42 8.64 -32.59
C LEU A 75 -28.42 9.92 -31.72
N VAL A 76 -27.28 10.59 -31.64
CA VAL A 76 -27.11 11.82 -30.86
C VAL A 76 -27.81 13.00 -31.53
N GLU A 77 -27.77 13.09 -32.85
CA GLU A 77 -28.41 14.16 -33.61
C GLU A 77 -29.93 14.10 -33.50
N SER A 78 -30.55 12.92 -33.61
CA SER A 78 -31.99 12.77 -33.34
C SER A 78 -32.38 13.02 -31.86
N ALA A 79 -31.48 12.74 -30.90
CA ALA A 79 -31.71 13.08 -29.50
C ALA A 79 -31.69 14.61 -29.28
N VAL A 80 -30.73 15.31 -29.87
CA VAL A 80 -30.55 16.76 -29.75
C VAL A 80 -31.61 17.53 -30.53
N GLU A 81 -32.02 17.06 -31.71
CA GLU A 81 -33.17 17.61 -32.45
C GLU A 81 -34.46 17.54 -31.61
N ARG A 82 -34.63 16.48 -30.82
CA ARG A 82 -35.82 16.28 -29.98
C ARG A 82 -35.80 17.02 -28.65
N PHE A 83 -34.64 17.11 -27.99
CA PHE A 83 -34.52 17.56 -26.59
C PHE A 83 -33.50 18.69 -26.33
N GLY A 84 -32.68 19.07 -27.32
CA GLY A 84 -31.67 20.13 -27.22
C GLY A 84 -30.40 19.79 -26.41
N THR A 85 -30.51 18.95 -25.37
CA THR A 85 -29.39 18.53 -24.52
C THR A 85 -29.51 17.08 -24.07
N ILE A 86 -28.42 16.51 -23.55
CA ILE A 86 -28.33 15.14 -23.03
C ILE A 86 -27.69 15.22 -21.64
N ASP A 87 -28.29 14.60 -20.63
CA ASP A 87 -27.70 14.50 -19.29
C ASP A 87 -27.01 13.15 -19.07
N ILE A 88 -27.61 12.08 -19.60
CA ILE A 88 -27.20 10.69 -19.30
C ILE A 88 -26.88 9.98 -20.62
N LEU A 89 -25.70 9.40 -20.71
CA LEU A 89 -25.34 8.39 -21.70
C LEU A 89 -25.13 7.05 -21.00
N VAL A 90 -25.86 6.02 -21.42
CA VAL A 90 -25.59 4.63 -21.07
C VAL A 90 -25.11 3.88 -22.32
N ASN A 91 -23.81 3.60 -22.35
CA ASN A 91 -23.18 2.74 -23.35
C ASN A 91 -23.47 1.27 -22.98
N ASN A 92 -24.65 0.79 -23.37
CA ASN A 92 -25.13 -0.57 -23.10
C ASN A 92 -24.95 -1.53 -24.30
N ALA A 93 -25.08 -1.04 -25.54
CA ALA A 93 -25.03 -1.86 -26.74
C ALA A 93 -23.76 -2.74 -26.82
N GLY A 94 -23.95 -4.03 -27.08
CA GLY A 94 -22.86 -4.95 -27.33
C GLY A 94 -23.33 -6.37 -27.62
N ILE A 95 -22.45 -7.16 -28.20
CA ILE A 95 -22.63 -8.58 -28.53
C ILE A 95 -21.53 -9.44 -27.90
N SER A 96 -21.83 -10.73 -27.76
CA SER A 96 -20.92 -11.76 -27.24
C SER A 96 -21.03 -13.01 -28.09
N ALA A 97 -19.90 -13.52 -28.59
CA ALA A 97 -19.82 -14.80 -29.26
C ALA A 97 -18.60 -15.59 -28.73
N PRO A 98 -18.73 -16.90 -28.47
CA PRO A 98 -17.59 -17.74 -28.14
C PRO A 98 -16.75 -18.03 -29.41
N LEU A 99 -15.43 -18.04 -29.25
CA LEU A 99 -14.45 -18.32 -30.31
C LEU A 99 -13.24 -19.06 -29.71
N ASP A 100 -13.08 -20.34 -30.04
CA ASP A 100 -11.89 -21.10 -29.65
C ASP A 100 -10.74 -20.90 -30.65
N ILE A 101 -9.91 -19.89 -30.36
CA ILE A 101 -8.73 -19.49 -31.16
C ILE A 101 -7.68 -20.60 -31.41
N ARG A 102 -7.85 -21.80 -30.85
CA ARG A 102 -7.01 -22.99 -31.12
C ARG A 102 -7.48 -23.79 -32.32
N HIS A 103 -8.74 -23.63 -32.71
CA HIS A 103 -9.43 -24.46 -33.72
C HIS A 103 -10.18 -23.62 -34.76
N ALA A 104 -10.56 -22.39 -34.43
CA ALA A 104 -11.18 -21.46 -35.36
C ALA A 104 -10.20 -21.03 -36.46
N ASP A 105 -10.70 -20.82 -37.68
CA ASP A 105 -9.90 -20.32 -38.80
C ASP A 105 -9.67 -18.80 -38.76
N LEU A 106 -8.93 -18.28 -39.76
CA LEU A 106 -8.60 -16.86 -39.83
C LEU A 106 -9.82 -15.97 -40.08
N ASP A 107 -10.76 -16.41 -40.91
CA ASP A 107 -11.95 -15.63 -41.27
C ASP A 107 -12.96 -15.65 -40.12
N GLU A 108 -13.10 -16.76 -39.41
CA GLU A 108 -13.84 -16.84 -38.14
C GLU A 108 -13.24 -15.88 -37.08
N CYS A 109 -11.91 -15.88 -36.93
CA CYS A 109 -11.22 -14.99 -35.99
C CYS A 109 -11.38 -13.51 -36.35
N LEU A 110 -11.25 -13.15 -37.63
CA LEU A 110 -11.41 -11.78 -38.11
C LEU A 110 -12.86 -11.30 -38.01
N ASN A 111 -13.84 -12.12 -38.41
CA ASN A 111 -15.27 -11.80 -38.27
C ASN A 111 -15.66 -11.60 -36.79
N ALA A 112 -15.21 -12.49 -35.90
CA ALA A 112 -15.43 -12.35 -34.46
C ALA A 112 -14.79 -11.07 -33.88
N TRP A 113 -13.59 -10.70 -34.36
CA TRP A 113 -12.93 -9.45 -34.00
C TRP A 113 -13.70 -8.22 -34.51
N ASP A 114 -13.97 -8.11 -35.81
CA ASP A 114 -14.55 -6.91 -36.41
C ASP A 114 -16.00 -6.66 -35.95
N THR A 115 -16.78 -7.72 -35.70
CA THR A 115 -18.13 -7.60 -35.13
C THR A 115 -18.08 -7.16 -33.67
N MET A 116 -17.39 -7.89 -32.78
CA MET A 116 -17.37 -7.58 -31.35
C MET A 116 -16.59 -6.29 -31.05
N ALA A 117 -15.39 -6.10 -31.60
CA ALA A 117 -14.62 -4.87 -31.38
C ALA A 117 -15.23 -3.67 -32.11
N GLY A 118 -15.91 -3.89 -33.24
CA GLY A 118 -16.65 -2.87 -33.96
C GLY A 118 -17.82 -2.29 -33.15
N LEU A 119 -18.67 -3.14 -32.57
CA LEU A 119 -19.79 -2.67 -31.74
C LEU A 119 -19.34 -2.30 -30.31
N ASN A 120 -18.77 -3.25 -29.57
CA ASN A 120 -18.49 -3.09 -28.13
C ASN A 120 -17.40 -2.04 -27.87
N GLY A 121 -16.38 -1.97 -28.73
CA GLY A 121 -15.24 -1.06 -28.61
C GLY A 121 -15.44 0.25 -29.37
N ARG A 122 -15.38 0.18 -30.70
CA ARG A 122 -15.48 1.36 -31.60
C ARG A 122 -16.82 2.09 -31.44
N GLY A 123 -17.94 1.37 -31.37
CA GLY A 123 -19.26 1.97 -31.14
C GLY A 123 -19.33 2.78 -29.84
N THR A 124 -18.90 2.20 -28.71
CA THR A 124 -18.80 2.88 -27.40
C THR A 124 -17.93 4.15 -27.45
N LEU A 125 -16.77 4.07 -28.12
CA LEU A 125 -15.86 5.22 -28.31
C LEU A 125 -16.50 6.34 -29.15
N LEU A 126 -17.10 5.98 -30.29
CA LEU A 126 -17.72 6.96 -31.21
C LEU A 126 -18.98 7.59 -30.64
N LEU A 127 -19.83 6.82 -29.94
CA LEU A 127 -21.04 7.35 -29.31
C LEU A 127 -20.70 8.32 -28.17
N THR A 128 -19.74 7.96 -27.32
CA THR A 128 -19.25 8.86 -26.25
C THR A 128 -18.69 10.15 -26.84
N ARG A 129 -17.84 10.06 -27.89
CA ARG A 129 -17.32 11.23 -28.60
C ARG A 129 -18.42 12.11 -29.22
N ALA A 130 -19.46 11.50 -29.79
CA ALA A 130 -20.57 12.23 -30.40
C ALA A 130 -21.43 12.97 -29.35
N VAL A 131 -21.64 12.36 -28.18
CA VAL A 131 -22.43 12.93 -27.07
C VAL A 131 -21.74 14.12 -26.40
N LEU A 132 -20.41 14.11 -26.25
CA LEU A 132 -19.68 15.12 -25.45
C LEU A 132 -20.00 16.58 -25.81
N LYS A 133 -20.11 16.90 -27.10
CA LYS A 133 -20.49 18.25 -27.61
C LYS A 133 -21.89 18.72 -27.19
N HIS A 134 -22.74 17.84 -26.67
CA HIS A 134 -24.15 18.08 -26.35
C HIS A 134 -24.53 17.74 -24.89
N LEU A 135 -23.57 17.34 -24.06
CA LEU A 135 -23.81 17.08 -22.64
C LEU A 135 -24.20 18.35 -21.88
N ALA A 136 -25.17 18.21 -20.96
CA ALA A 136 -25.50 19.23 -19.98
C ALA A 136 -24.26 19.54 -19.12
N LYS A 137 -23.89 20.82 -19.01
CA LYS A 137 -22.61 21.25 -18.42
C LYS A 137 -22.42 21.00 -16.92
N GLN A 138 -23.43 20.47 -16.23
CA GLN A 138 -23.37 20.06 -14.82
C GLN A 138 -24.27 18.83 -14.61
N ASN A 139 -23.88 17.98 -13.64
CA ASN A 139 -24.63 16.77 -13.27
C ASN A 139 -24.91 15.79 -14.44
N SER A 140 -24.03 15.76 -15.44
CA SER A 140 -24.07 14.74 -16.51
C SER A 140 -23.52 13.39 -16.04
N ARG A 141 -23.80 12.32 -16.78
CA ARG A 141 -23.49 10.93 -16.43
C ARG A 141 -23.12 10.11 -17.66
N ILE A 142 -22.01 9.38 -17.61
CA ILE A 142 -21.60 8.42 -18.63
C ILE A 142 -21.42 7.06 -17.95
N ILE A 143 -22.32 6.12 -18.24
CA ILE A 143 -22.32 4.77 -17.65
C ILE A 143 -22.01 3.75 -18.74
N ASN A 144 -20.95 2.97 -18.55
CA ASN A 144 -20.47 1.98 -19.51
C ASN A 144 -20.80 0.56 -19.05
N ILE A 145 -21.57 -0.21 -19.83
CA ILE A 145 -21.89 -1.61 -19.51
C ILE A 145 -20.75 -2.52 -19.98
N CYS A 146 -19.90 -2.86 -19.02
CA CYS A 146 -18.86 -3.86 -19.12
C CYS A 146 -19.48 -5.27 -19.05
N SER A 147 -18.76 -6.22 -18.44
CA SER A 147 -19.21 -7.55 -18.01
C SER A 147 -18.15 -8.08 -17.05
N THR A 148 -18.42 -9.10 -16.24
CA THR A 148 -17.38 -9.69 -15.38
C THR A 148 -16.38 -10.60 -16.08
N THR A 149 -16.70 -11.08 -17.29
CA THR A 149 -15.77 -11.81 -18.18
C THR A 149 -14.52 -10.98 -18.56
N SER A 150 -14.55 -9.66 -18.38
CA SER A 150 -13.40 -8.75 -18.53
C SER A 150 -12.24 -9.02 -17.56
N ARG A 151 -12.52 -9.66 -16.42
CA ARG A 151 -11.54 -9.96 -15.36
C ARG A 151 -11.47 -11.45 -15.01
N ASN A 152 -12.60 -12.14 -15.15
CA ASN A 152 -12.70 -13.60 -15.01
C ASN A 152 -13.10 -14.21 -16.38
N PRO A 153 -12.20 -14.24 -17.38
CA PRO A 153 -12.50 -14.81 -18.69
C PRO A 153 -12.51 -16.34 -18.65
N GLU A 154 -13.51 -16.95 -19.28
CA GLU A 154 -13.57 -18.39 -19.54
C GLU A 154 -12.92 -18.74 -20.90
N PRO A 155 -12.48 -20.00 -21.11
CA PRO A 155 -12.01 -20.46 -22.41
C PRO A 155 -13.02 -20.18 -23.53
N GLY A 156 -12.51 -19.72 -24.69
CA GLY A 156 -13.34 -19.31 -25.82
C GLY A 156 -13.89 -17.88 -25.74
N MET A 157 -13.77 -17.17 -24.61
CA MET A 157 -14.29 -15.79 -24.47
C MET A 157 -13.28 -14.69 -24.85
N SER A 158 -12.13 -15.04 -25.45
CA SER A 158 -10.96 -14.16 -25.62
C SER A 158 -11.28 -12.78 -26.23
N VAL A 159 -11.99 -12.75 -27.36
CA VAL A 159 -12.32 -11.49 -28.05
C VAL A 159 -13.33 -10.68 -27.23
N TYR A 160 -14.42 -11.31 -26.77
CA TYR A 160 -15.44 -10.65 -25.96
C TYR A 160 -14.85 -10.03 -24.68
N ALA A 161 -14.09 -10.82 -23.92
CA ALA A 161 -13.38 -10.39 -22.72
C ALA A 161 -12.45 -9.21 -22.99
N GLY A 162 -11.69 -9.27 -24.10
CA GLY A 162 -10.86 -8.17 -24.58
C GLY A 162 -11.65 -6.88 -24.84
N THR A 163 -12.79 -6.96 -25.52
CA THR A 163 -13.64 -5.78 -25.76
C THR A 163 -14.22 -5.18 -24.48
N LYS A 164 -14.66 -6.01 -23.51
CA LYS A 164 -15.14 -5.51 -22.22
C LYS A 164 -13.99 -4.96 -21.36
N GLY A 165 -12.79 -5.52 -21.44
CA GLY A 165 -11.56 -4.95 -20.85
C GLY A 165 -11.14 -3.61 -21.48
N MET A 166 -11.41 -3.41 -22.77
CA MET A 166 -11.27 -2.11 -23.45
C MET A 166 -12.25 -1.07 -22.86
N ILE A 167 -13.52 -1.44 -22.65
CA ILE A 167 -14.53 -0.57 -22.01
C ILE A 167 -14.12 -0.17 -20.58
N GLU A 168 -13.57 -1.08 -19.76
CA GLU A 168 -13.02 -0.69 -18.45
C GLU A 168 -11.88 0.34 -18.58
N SER A 169 -11.07 0.21 -19.63
CA SER A 169 -9.89 1.05 -19.84
C SER A 169 -10.28 2.44 -20.33
N PHE A 170 -11.24 2.53 -21.27
CA PHE A 170 -11.91 3.78 -21.61
C PHE A 170 -12.51 4.46 -20.37
N THR A 171 -13.24 3.72 -19.54
CA THR A 171 -13.84 4.25 -18.30
C THR A 171 -12.80 4.90 -17.39
N ARG A 172 -11.62 4.28 -17.18
CA ARG A 172 -10.56 4.83 -16.32
C ARG A 172 -9.85 6.05 -16.91
N CYS A 173 -9.77 6.17 -18.24
CA CYS A 173 -9.23 7.33 -18.93
C CYS A 173 -10.23 8.50 -18.90
N TRP A 174 -11.45 8.25 -19.38
CA TRP A 174 -12.53 9.22 -19.47
C TRP A 174 -12.95 9.78 -18.11
N ALA A 175 -12.90 8.99 -17.03
CA ALA A 175 -13.13 9.46 -15.65
C ALA A 175 -12.06 10.44 -15.14
N ARG A 176 -10.95 10.65 -15.87
CA ARG A 176 -9.92 11.65 -15.57
C ARG A 176 -9.96 12.81 -16.56
N GLU A 177 -10.26 12.52 -17.81
CA GLU A 177 -10.26 13.49 -18.92
C GLU A 177 -11.54 14.35 -18.95
N LEU A 178 -12.72 13.75 -18.79
CA LEU A 178 -13.99 14.39 -19.12
C LEU A 178 -14.67 15.20 -17.99
N PRO A 179 -14.60 14.82 -16.69
CA PRO A 179 -15.40 15.46 -15.64
C PRO A 179 -15.25 16.98 -15.51
N GLN A 180 -14.04 17.52 -15.65
CA GLN A 180 -13.79 18.96 -15.47
C GLN A 180 -14.28 19.82 -16.65
N GLU A 181 -14.27 19.29 -17.88
CA GLU A 181 -14.65 20.03 -19.09
C GLU A 181 -16.15 19.86 -19.45
N TYR A 182 -16.73 18.72 -19.09
CA TYR A 182 -18.09 18.31 -19.45
C TYR A 182 -19.07 18.20 -18.27
N GLY A 183 -18.59 18.35 -17.02
CA GLY A 183 -19.46 18.35 -15.83
C GLY A 183 -20.13 16.99 -15.56
N CYS A 184 -19.48 15.89 -15.95
CA CYS A 184 -20.01 14.53 -15.91
C CYS A 184 -19.21 13.59 -14.98
N THR A 185 -19.84 12.54 -14.46
CA THR A 185 -19.11 11.37 -13.94
C THR A 185 -19.04 10.26 -14.99
N VAL A 186 -17.98 9.45 -14.96
CA VAL A 186 -17.81 8.30 -15.86
C VAL A 186 -17.59 7.02 -15.05
N ASN A 187 -18.47 6.03 -15.17
CA ASN A 187 -18.38 4.77 -14.41
C ASN A 187 -18.68 3.55 -15.29
N ALA A 188 -18.26 2.37 -14.83
CA ALA A 188 -18.60 1.09 -15.45
C ALA A 188 -19.50 0.25 -14.54
N VAL A 189 -20.50 -0.40 -15.13
CA VAL A 189 -21.28 -1.48 -14.50
C VAL A 189 -20.90 -2.78 -15.20
N ALA A 190 -20.63 -3.84 -14.45
CA ALA A 190 -20.11 -5.10 -14.95
C ALA A 190 -20.98 -6.28 -14.47
N PRO A 191 -22.05 -6.63 -15.20
CA PRO A 191 -22.88 -7.79 -14.86
C PRO A 191 -22.16 -9.12 -15.15
N GLY A 192 -22.51 -10.13 -14.36
CA GLY A 192 -22.28 -11.54 -14.69
C GLY A 192 -23.42 -12.10 -15.57
N PRO A 193 -23.86 -13.36 -15.37
CA PRO A 193 -25.01 -13.92 -16.06
C PRO A 193 -26.31 -13.15 -15.75
N VAL A 194 -27.00 -12.69 -16.80
CA VAL A 194 -28.30 -11.98 -16.69
C VAL A 194 -29.33 -12.71 -17.55
N ALA A 195 -30.53 -12.91 -17.01
CA ALA A 195 -31.66 -13.59 -17.66
C ALA A 195 -32.35 -12.70 -18.71
N THR A 196 -31.62 -12.26 -19.74
CA THR A 196 -32.21 -11.59 -20.90
C THR A 196 -32.86 -12.61 -21.83
N GLU A 197 -33.79 -12.15 -22.66
CA GLU A 197 -34.53 -12.94 -23.64
C GLU A 197 -33.59 -13.72 -24.56
N ASN A 198 -32.54 -13.05 -25.06
CA ASN A 198 -31.50 -13.66 -25.89
C ASN A 198 -30.72 -14.77 -25.17
N VAL A 199 -30.43 -14.59 -23.87
CA VAL A 199 -29.74 -15.61 -23.04
C VAL A 199 -30.66 -16.80 -22.77
N LEU A 200 -31.94 -16.54 -22.44
CA LEU A 200 -32.94 -17.57 -22.19
C LEU A 200 -33.32 -18.37 -23.45
N SER A 201 -33.18 -17.77 -24.64
CA SER A 201 -33.34 -18.45 -25.94
C SER A 201 -32.11 -19.21 -26.44
N ALA A 202 -30.98 -19.17 -25.71
CA ALA A 202 -29.73 -19.77 -26.17
C ALA A 202 -29.81 -21.32 -26.26
N PRO A 203 -28.99 -21.97 -27.09
CA PRO A 203 -28.92 -23.43 -27.16
C PRO A 203 -28.69 -24.09 -25.79
N PRO A 204 -29.25 -25.29 -25.53
CA PRO A 204 -29.20 -25.93 -24.20
C PRO A 204 -27.79 -26.05 -23.60
N GLN A 205 -26.77 -26.25 -24.43
CA GLN A 205 -25.35 -26.33 -24.01
C GLN A 205 -24.85 -25.00 -23.40
N ILE A 206 -25.29 -23.86 -23.94
CA ILE A 206 -24.96 -22.53 -23.41
C ILE A 206 -25.77 -22.26 -22.13
N LEU A 207 -27.04 -22.64 -22.10
CA LEU A 207 -27.87 -22.56 -20.89
C LEU A 207 -27.30 -23.41 -19.73
N GLU A 208 -26.80 -24.62 -20.01
CA GLU A 208 -26.19 -25.50 -19.01
C GLU A 208 -24.85 -24.95 -18.50
N MET A 209 -24.00 -24.42 -19.39
CA MET A 209 -22.78 -23.71 -19.04
C MET A 209 -23.05 -22.49 -18.15
N LEU A 210 -23.98 -21.61 -18.56
CA LEU A 210 -24.35 -20.42 -17.80
C LEU A 210 -25.05 -20.78 -16.49
N LYS A 211 -25.82 -21.87 -16.44
CA LYS A 211 -26.39 -22.40 -15.20
C LYS A 211 -25.30 -22.78 -14.22
N LYS A 212 -24.25 -23.50 -14.64
CA LYS A 212 -23.12 -23.85 -13.77
C LYS A 212 -22.43 -22.62 -13.15
N THR A 213 -22.34 -21.51 -13.89
CA THR A 213 -21.85 -20.21 -13.36
C THR A 213 -22.88 -19.55 -12.43
N SER A 214 -24.18 -19.66 -12.76
CA SER A 214 -25.30 -19.09 -11.99
C SER A 214 -25.51 -19.80 -10.65
N ASP A 215 -25.42 -21.13 -10.61
CA ASP A 215 -25.52 -21.94 -9.39
C ASP A 215 -24.40 -21.58 -8.39
N GLY A 216 -23.26 -21.09 -8.88
CA GLY A 216 -22.15 -20.56 -8.09
C GLY A 216 -22.22 -19.06 -7.76
N THR A 217 -23.31 -18.35 -8.13
CA THR A 217 -23.46 -16.91 -7.90
C THR A 217 -23.77 -16.64 -6.41
N PRO A 218 -22.90 -15.98 -5.63
CA PRO A 218 -23.00 -16.01 -4.16
C PRO A 218 -24.16 -15.21 -3.55
N VAL A 219 -24.83 -14.33 -4.31
CA VAL A 219 -26.02 -13.60 -3.84
C VAL A 219 -27.30 -14.44 -3.96
N ALA A 220 -27.40 -15.28 -4.99
CA ALA A 220 -28.44 -16.29 -5.17
C ALA A 220 -28.01 -17.26 -6.31
N PRO A 221 -28.35 -18.56 -6.25
CA PRO A 221 -28.04 -19.53 -7.31
C PRO A 221 -28.96 -19.35 -8.53
N ARG A 222 -28.84 -18.22 -9.22
CA ARG A 222 -29.58 -17.83 -10.42
C ARG A 222 -28.82 -16.76 -11.20
N MET A 223 -29.23 -16.56 -12.45
CA MET A 223 -28.87 -15.34 -13.19
C MET A 223 -29.49 -14.11 -12.51
N ALA A 224 -28.86 -12.94 -12.68
CA ALA A 224 -29.46 -11.67 -12.33
C ALA A 224 -30.67 -11.37 -13.24
N ASP A 225 -31.64 -10.64 -12.73
CA ASP A 225 -32.72 -10.06 -13.53
C ASP A 225 -32.20 -8.76 -14.22
N PRO A 226 -32.64 -8.42 -15.44
CA PRO A 226 -32.28 -7.15 -16.09
C PRO A 226 -32.52 -5.90 -15.22
N SER A 227 -33.54 -5.90 -14.36
CA SER A 227 -33.84 -4.81 -13.42
C SER A 227 -32.76 -4.61 -12.35
N GLU A 228 -32.08 -5.67 -11.90
CA GLU A 228 -31.00 -5.58 -10.90
C GLU A 228 -29.78 -4.82 -11.46
N VAL A 229 -29.56 -4.93 -12.78
CA VAL A 229 -28.58 -4.10 -13.51
C VAL A 229 -29.09 -2.67 -13.66
N ALA A 230 -30.36 -2.50 -14.04
CA ALA A 230 -30.99 -1.20 -14.23
C ALA A 230 -30.96 -0.33 -12.97
N TRP A 231 -31.27 -0.92 -11.81
CA TRP A 231 -31.25 -0.25 -10.50
C TRP A 231 -29.86 0.29 -10.14
N THR A 232 -28.81 -0.45 -10.49
CA THR A 232 -27.43 0.01 -10.29
C THR A 232 -27.11 1.19 -11.22
N VAL A 233 -27.43 1.09 -12.51
CA VAL A 233 -27.23 2.17 -13.49
C VAL A 233 -27.99 3.44 -13.09
N ALA A 234 -29.27 3.32 -12.73
CA ALA A 234 -30.11 4.45 -12.34
C ALA A 234 -29.68 5.07 -10.99
N THR A 235 -29.06 4.30 -10.10
CA THR A 235 -28.46 4.81 -8.86
C THR A 235 -27.18 5.59 -9.13
N LEU A 236 -26.36 5.17 -10.11
CA LEU A 236 -25.21 5.95 -10.57
C LEU A 236 -25.62 7.22 -11.35
N CYS A 237 -26.83 7.24 -11.93
CA CYS A 237 -27.36 8.42 -12.61
C CYS A 237 -27.88 9.50 -11.65
N ASP A 238 -28.22 9.14 -10.41
CA ASP A 238 -28.76 10.04 -9.39
C ASP A 238 -27.80 11.21 -9.05
N GLU A 239 -28.33 12.36 -8.63
CA GLU A 239 -27.48 13.49 -8.21
C GLU A 239 -26.60 13.13 -7.00
N ARG A 240 -27.10 12.29 -6.09
CA ARG A 240 -26.33 11.81 -4.91
C ARG A 240 -25.11 10.97 -5.28
N ALA A 241 -25.04 10.45 -6.52
CA ALA A 241 -23.88 9.73 -7.05
C ALA A 241 -22.83 10.64 -7.72
N ALA A 242 -22.95 11.98 -7.64
CA ALA A 242 -22.03 12.92 -8.30
C ALA A 242 -20.54 12.77 -7.92
N TRP A 243 -20.21 12.14 -6.79
CA TRP A 243 -18.82 11.82 -6.42
C TRP A 243 -18.37 10.39 -6.75
N LEU A 244 -19.26 9.54 -7.28
CA LEU A 244 -18.87 8.23 -7.82
C LEU A 244 -18.36 8.44 -9.25
N ASN A 245 -17.06 8.31 -9.44
CA ASN A 245 -16.39 8.51 -10.73
C ASN A 245 -15.17 7.58 -10.86
N GLY A 246 -15.00 6.95 -12.03
CA GLY A 246 -13.92 6.00 -12.34
C GLY A 246 -14.10 4.59 -11.77
N PHE A 247 -15.24 4.29 -11.14
CA PHE A 247 -15.50 3.00 -10.50
C PHE A 247 -16.01 1.94 -11.49
N ARG A 248 -15.86 0.67 -11.09
CA ARG A 248 -16.40 -0.51 -11.78
C ARG A 248 -17.21 -1.34 -10.79
N PHE A 249 -18.52 -1.35 -10.93
CA PHE A 249 -19.45 -2.07 -10.06
C PHE A 249 -19.74 -3.46 -10.63
N SER A 250 -19.32 -4.54 -9.96
CA SER A 250 -19.76 -5.91 -10.30
C SER A 250 -21.23 -6.12 -9.94
N ILE A 251 -21.96 -6.92 -10.73
CA ILE A 251 -23.30 -7.41 -10.40
C ILE A 251 -23.34 -8.93 -10.66
N ASP A 252 -22.76 -9.67 -9.70
CA ASP A 252 -22.68 -11.14 -9.63
C ASP A 252 -21.85 -11.62 -8.41
N GLN A 253 -20.68 -11.02 -8.19
CA GLN A 253 -19.58 -11.69 -7.49
C GLN A 253 -19.42 -11.42 -6.00
N CYS A 254 -19.27 -12.51 -5.26
CA CYS A 254 -18.32 -12.59 -4.14
C CYS A 254 -17.20 -13.57 -4.50
N ALA A 255 -16.18 -13.11 -5.23
CA ALA A 255 -15.00 -13.92 -5.57
C ALA A 255 -13.76 -13.07 -5.93
N PRO A 256 -12.90 -12.72 -4.97
CA PRO A 256 -11.48 -12.56 -5.25
C PRO A 256 -10.85 -13.95 -5.36
N SER A 257 -10.36 -14.35 -6.53
CA SER A 257 -9.77 -15.67 -6.77
C SER A 257 -8.34 -15.82 -6.19
N VAL A 258 -8.20 -15.62 -4.87
CA VAL A 258 -7.06 -16.11 -4.09
C VAL A 258 -7.24 -17.63 -3.96
N ARG A 259 -6.39 -18.43 -4.61
CA ARG A 259 -6.57 -19.89 -4.62
C ARG A 259 -6.21 -20.51 -3.27
N LEU A 260 -7.22 -21.03 -2.58
CA LEU A 260 -7.09 -21.89 -1.40
C LEU A 260 -6.47 -23.25 -1.78
N CYS A 261 -5.15 -23.38 -1.70
CA CYS A 261 -4.43 -24.59 -2.12
C CYS A 261 -3.24 -25.01 -1.22
N ASP A 262 -3.27 -24.80 0.11
CA ASP A 262 -2.12 -25.20 0.96
C ASP A 262 -2.41 -25.60 2.44
N LEU A 263 -3.51 -26.31 2.71
CA LEU A 263 -3.84 -26.79 4.06
C LEU A 263 -3.71 -28.32 4.28
N ASN A 264 -3.57 -29.11 3.21
CA ASN A 264 -3.47 -30.59 3.32
C ASN A 264 -2.03 -31.10 3.40
N SER A 265 -1.05 -30.32 2.94
CA SER A 265 0.39 -30.61 2.93
C SER A 265 0.96 -30.66 4.36
N THR A 266 0.79 -29.55 5.09
CA THR A 266 1.28 -29.35 6.47
C THR A 266 0.74 -30.39 7.45
N TYR A 267 -0.53 -30.79 7.30
CA TYR A 267 -1.18 -31.76 8.18
C TYR A 267 -0.53 -33.16 8.08
N LYS A 268 -0.04 -33.55 6.90
CA LYS A 268 0.56 -34.87 6.69
C LYS A 268 1.99 -34.96 7.24
N TYR A 269 2.82 -33.94 6.97
CA TYR A 269 4.22 -33.89 7.43
C TYR A 269 4.35 -33.94 8.97
N VAL A 270 3.38 -33.37 9.69
CA VAL A 270 3.32 -33.40 11.16
C VAL A 270 3.03 -34.80 11.72
N VAL A 271 2.19 -35.60 11.07
CA VAL A 271 1.80 -36.93 11.57
C VAL A 271 2.95 -37.93 11.46
N ASP A 272 3.73 -37.87 10.37
CA ASP A 272 4.78 -38.86 10.12
C ASP A 272 6.01 -38.72 11.02
N GLN A 273 6.20 -37.58 11.68
CA GLN A 273 7.31 -37.30 12.63
C GLN A 273 7.05 -37.77 14.09
N LEU A 274 5.85 -38.29 14.42
CA LEU A 274 5.51 -38.65 15.80
C LEU A 274 6.11 -39.99 16.26
N PRO A 275 6.71 -40.10 17.47
CA PRO A 275 7.19 -41.36 18.02
C PRO A 275 6.10 -42.42 18.15
N GLN A 276 6.50 -43.70 18.08
CA GLN A 276 5.59 -44.83 17.92
C GLN A 276 4.55 -45.01 19.04
N GLY A 277 4.83 -44.50 20.26
CA GLY A 277 3.89 -44.52 21.39
C GLY A 277 2.77 -43.47 21.35
N TYR A 278 2.78 -42.55 20.38
CA TYR A 278 1.76 -41.49 20.20
C TYR A 278 0.80 -41.77 19.02
N ARG A 279 0.71 -43.03 18.57
CA ARG A 279 -0.17 -43.45 17.46
C ARG A 279 -1.08 -44.60 17.90
N ASP A 280 -2.29 -44.67 17.36
CA ASP A 280 -3.20 -45.82 17.52
C ASP A 280 -2.72 -47.03 16.69
N SER A 281 -3.40 -48.17 16.84
CA SER A 281 -3.12 -49.40 16.09
C SER A 281 -3.34 -49.31 14.57
N ARG A 282 -3.71 -48.14 14.04
CA ARG A 282 -3.87 -47.81 12.61
C ARG A 282 -2.96 -46.65 12.17
N GLY A 283 -2.10 -46.15 13.06
CA GLY A 283 -1.11 -45.11 12.77
C GLY A 283 -1.57 -43.66 12.97
N PHE A 284 -2.76 -43.40 13.49
CA PHE A 284 -3.28 -42.04 13.71
C PHE A 284 -2.88 -41.49 15.09
N PRO A 285 -2.60 -40.18 15.25
CA PRO A 285 -2.18 -39.61 16.53
C PRO A 285 -3.20 -39.79 17.66
N THR A 286 -2.74 -40.22 18.83
CA THR A 286 -3.57 -40.42 20.03
C THR A 286 -3.34 -39.33 21.08
N GLY A 287 -4.30 -38.40 21.17
CA GLY A 287 -4.27 -37.26 22.09
C GLY A 287 -3.96 -35.92 21.40
N ASN A 288 -4.38 -34.82 22.03
CA ASN A 288 -4.18 -33.48 21.51
C ASN A 288 -2.69 -33.08 21.64
N ILE A 289 -2.06 -32.67 20.54
CA ILE A 289 -0.65 -32.29 20.50
C ILE A 289 -0.51 -30.85 20.01
N LEU A 290 0.16 -30.02 20.82
CA LEU A 290 0.58 -28.67 20.47
C LEU A 290 1.76 -28.72 19.49
N ILE A 291 1.92 -27.67 18.68
CA ILE A 291 3.22 -27.34 18.08
C ILE A 291 3.61 -25.92 18.51
N TRP A 292 4.75 -25.81 19.17
CA TRP A 292 5.35 -24.54 19.62
C TRP A 292 6.87 -24.65 19.56
N LEU A 293 7.50 -23.92 18.64
CA LEU A 293 8.93 -23.63 18.56
C LEU A 293 9.08 -22.49 17.52
N SER A 294 9.84 -21.42 17.75
CA SER A 294 10.89 -21.24 18.75
C SER A 294 10.88 -19.86 19.44
N LEU A 295 10.71 -19.87 20.77
CA LEU A 295 11.20 -18.82 21.68
C LEU A 295 11.83 -19.48 22.91
N LYS A 296 13.13 -19.81 22.84
CA LYS A 296 13.87 -20.38 23.98
C LYS A 296 15.23 -19.69 24.20
N LEU A 297 15.16 -18.39 24.47
CA LEU A 297 16.12 -17.69 25.31
C LEU A 297 15.33 -16.90 26.37
N VAL A 298 15.63 -17.15 27.65
CA VAL A 298 15.06 -16.52 28.87
C VAL A 298 13.59 -16.86 29.24
N GLY A 299 13.40 -17.74 30.24
CA GLY A 299 12.50 -17.50 31.39
C GLY A 299 10.97 -17.69 31.33
N ILE A 300 10.49 -18.95 31.25
CA ILE A 300 9.40 -19.62 32.04
C ILE A 300 8.66 -18.77 33.13
N PRO A 301 7.32 -18.90 33.42
CA PRO A 301 6.35 -19.98 33.09
C PRO A 301 4.90 -19.62 32.62
N ASN A 302 4.32 -20.55 31.83
CA ASN A 302 2.94 -21.11 31.88
C ASN A 302 1.66 -20.25 32.05
N SER A 303 0.84 -20.20 30.99
CA SER A 303 -0.61 -20.51 31.04
C SER A 303 -1.03 -21.23 29.73
N ILE A 304 -2.17 -21.94 29.70
CA ILE A 304 -2.52 -22.91 28.63
C ILE A 304 -4.00 -22.75 28.20
N MET A 305 -4.27 -22.80 26.89
CA MET A 305 -5.61 -23.00 26.31
C MET A 305 -5.65 -24.29 25.48
N TRP A 306 -6.85 -24.89 25.38
CA TRP A 306 -7.13 -26.15 24.68
C TRP A 306 -8.32 -25.97 23.72
N PHE A 307 -8.39 -26.77 22.67
CA PHE A 307 -9.60 -26.96 21.84
C PHE A 307 -9.73 -28.45 21.47
N ASN A 308 -10.94 -28.92 21.14
CA ASN A 308 -11.23 -30.32 20.82
C ASN A 308 -12.08 -30.46 19.54
N ARG A 309 -12.02 -31.62 18.87
CA ARG A 309 -12.81 -31.90 17.67
C ARG A 309 -14.20 -32.45 17.99
N GLY A 310 -15.22 -31.74 17.49
CA GLY A 310 -16.38 -32.33 16.81
C GLY A 310 -17.33 -33.22 17.61
N HIS A 311 -18.53 -32.68 17.87
CA HIS A 311 -19.76 -33.47 17.90
C HIS A 311 -20.79 -32.86 16.96
N SER A 312 -21.33 -33.67 16.07
CA SER A 312 -22.28 -33.23 15.05
C SER A 312 -23.68 -33.04 15.62
N ARG A 313 -24.12 -31.79 15.74
CA ARG A 313 -25.54 -31.40 15.70
C ARG A 313 -25.68 -30.26 14.70
N PRO A 314 -26.76 -30.22 13.89
CA PRO A 314 -27.01 -29.09 13.01
C PRO A 314 -27.41 -27.87 13.85
N CYS A 315 -26.53 -26.86 13.94
CA CYS A 315 -26.92 -25.53 14.38
C CYS A 315 -27.64 -24.82 13.24
N GLU A 316 -28.91 -25.15 13.05
CA GLU A 316 -29.84 -24.27 12.35
C GLU A 316 -29.88 -22.90 13.07
N ASN A 317 -30.02 -21.81 12.33
CA ASN A 317 -30.09 -20.43 12.83
C ASN A 317 -28.85 -19.86 13.53
N LEU A 318 -27.79 -19.59 12.75
CA LEU A 318 -26.85 -18.49 13.03
C LEU A 318 -26.82 -17.49 11.87
N ALA A 319 -27.82 -16.61 11.85
CA ALA A 319 -27.70 -15.36 11.09
C ALA A 319 -26.62 -14.50 11.75
N HIS A 320 -25.50 -14.24 11.06
CA HIS A 320 -24.35 -13.53 11.63
C HIS A 320 -24.64 -12.04 11.87
N HIS A 321 -25.27 -11.73 13.01
CA HIS A 321 -25.17 -10.42 13.63
C HIS A 321 -23.73 -10.21 14.13
N VAL A 322 -22.88 -9.67 13.25
CA VAL A 322 -21.56 -9.15 13.63
C VAL A 322 -21.78 -8.04 14.65
N GLY A 323 -21.30 -8.26 15.88
CA GLY A 323 -21.41 -7.29 16.97
C GLY A 323 -20.52 -6.08 16.73
N PRO A 324 -20.76 -4.94 17.42
CA PRO A 324 -19.87 -3.80 17.33
C PRO A 324 -18.45 -4.17 17.82
N ILE A 325 -17.43 -3.69 17.11
CA ILE A 325 -16.05 -3.71 17.61
C ILE A 325 -15.93 -2.64 18.69
N VAL A 326 -15.27 -2.98 19.80
CA VAL A 326 -15.07 -2.08 20.94
C VAL A 326 -13.68 -1.47 20.87
N VAL A 327 -13.57 -0.17 21.06
CA VAL A 327 -12.30 0.56 21.16
C VAL A 327 -12.24 1.25 22.51
N VAL A 328 -11.16 1.03 23.25
CA VAL A 328 -10.93 1.65 24.56
C VAL A 328 -9.88 2.74 24.41
N GLY A 329 -10.28 3.99 24.66
CA GLY A 329 -9.49 5.21 24.49
C GLY A 329 -9.88 5.99 23.22
N ALA A 330 -10.41 7.19 23.37
CA ALA A 330 -10.62 8.15 22.28
C ALA A 330 -9.35 9.00 22.01
N GLY A 331 -8.18 8.37 22.19
CA GLY A 331 -6.92 8.91 21.70
C GLY A 331 -6.85 8.89 20.16
N PRO A 332 -5.84 9.54 19.56
CA PRO A 332 -5.72 9.66 18.10
C PRO A 332 -5.71 8.31 17.37
N VAL A 333 -5.10 7.31 18.01
CA VAL A 333 -5.00 5.91 17.54
C VAL A 333 -6.37 5.23 17.55
N GLY A 334 -7.12 5.35 18.65
CA GLY A 334 -8.44 4.75 18.82
C GLY A 334 -9.45 5.38 17.86
N LEU A 335 -9.49 6.71 17.80
CA LEU A 335 -10.34 7.45 16.86
C LEU A 335 -10.03 7.14 15.40
N PHE A 336 -8.75 7.06 15.01
CA PHE A 336 -8.39 6.76 13.61
C PHE A 336 -8.64 5.30 13.24
N THR A 337 -8.40 4.35 14.16
CA THR A 337 -8.80 2.94 13.97
C THR A 337 -10.32 2.82 13.83
N ALA A 338 -11.08 3.52 14.69
CA ALA A 338 -12.54 3.57 14.61
C ALA A 338 -13.03 4.19 13.30
N LEU A 339 -12.38 5.25 12.81
CA LEU A 339 -12.71 5.88 11.52
C LEU A 339 -12.55 4.90 10.35
N LEU A 340 -11.41 4.21 10.28
CA LEU A 340 -11.13 3.25 9.20
C LEU A 340 -12.10 2.05 9.22
N LEU A 341 -12.53 1.62 10.40
CA LEU A 341 -13.55 0.58 10.57
C LEU A 341 -14.96 1.07 10.18
N ALA A 342 -15.35 2.25 10.65
CA ALA A 342 -16.65 2.85 10.40
C ALA A 342 -16.84 3.24 8.92
N GLN A 343 -15.78 3.70 8.25
CA GLN A 343 -15.73 3.91 6.79
C GLN A 343 -15.90 2.61 5.99
N ALA A 344 -15.58 1.46 6.58
CA ALA A 344 -15.86 0.14 6.00
C ALA A 344 -17.23 -0.45 6.40
N SER A 345 -18.09 0.37 7.02
CA SER A 345 -19.42 -0.01 7.55
C SER A 345 -19.38 -1.07 8.66
N VAL A 346 -18.26 -1.19 9.37
CA VAL A 346 -18.18 -1.98 10.61
C VAL A 346 -18.68 -1.09 11.75
N LYS A 347 -19.61 -1.60 12.58
CA LYS A 347 -20.09 -0.86 13.75
C LYS A 347 -19.00 -0.78 14.81
N VAL A 348 -18.80 0.40 15.40
CA VAL A 348 -17.78 0.64 16.44
C VAL A 348 -18.40 1.32 17.65
N ILE A 349 -18.00 0.91 18.86
CA ILE A 349 -18.22 1.69 20.10
C ILE A 349 -16.86 2.10 20.66
N VAL A 350 -16.64 3.40 20.85
CA VAL A 350 -15.41 3.97 21.43
C VAL A 350 -15.73 4.46 22.85
N TYR A 351 -15.00 3.96 23.85
CA TYR A 351 -15.13 4.41 25.25
C TYR A 351 -13.93 5.27 25.65
N GLU A 352 -14.19 6.39 26.33
CA GLU A 352 -13.16 7.29 26.87
C GLU A 352 -13.54 7.78 28.27
N LYS A 353 -12.61 7.70 29.22
CA LYS A 353 -12.83 8.12 30.62
C LYS A 353 -12.86 9.64 30.78
N GLY A 354 -12.16 10.38 29.91
CA GLY A 354 -12.28 11.84 29.85
C GLY A 354 -13.68 12.27 29.40
N SER A 355 -14.12 13.45 29.80
CA SER A 355 -15.39 14.07 29.38
C SER A 355 -15.35 14.68 27.97
N GLY A 356 -14.27 14.43 27.22
CA GLY A 356 -14.00 14.95 25.88
C GLY A 356 -12.58 14.59 25.44
N ILE A 357 -12.14 15.13 24.29
CA ILE A 357 -10.76 14.94 23.81
C ILE A 357 -9.73 15.49 24.80
N ASP A 358 -8.71 14.70 25.11
CA ASP A 358 -7.61 15.09 26.01
C ASP A 358 -6.82 16.30 25.48
N GLN A 359 -6.96 17.43 26.17
CA GLN A 359 -6.32 18.70 25.84
C GLN A 359 -4.85 18.79 26.28
N SER A 360 -4.27 17.70 26.81
CA SER A 360 -2.86 17.66 27.20
C SER A 360 -1.91 17.95 26.02
N PRO A 361 -0.83 18.73 26.22
CA PRO A 361 0.17 18.96 25.18
C PRO A 361 0.93 17.66 24.84
N ARG A 362 0.50 16.95 23.79
CA ARG A 362 1.15 15.73 23.28
C ARG A 362 1.93 15.97 21.98
N ALA A 363 1.75 15.14 20.95
CA ALA A 363 2.41 15.32 19.64
C ALA A 363 1.84 16.52 18.84
N VAL A 364 2.58 16.92 17.79
CA VAL A 364 2.28 18.11 16.96
C VAL A 364 2.64 18.00 15.47
N ALA A 365 3.24 16.89 15.01
CA ALA A 365 3.80 16.76 13.67
C ALA A 365 3.37 15.44 13.02
N TYR A 366 2.97 15.52 11.75
CA TYR A 366 2.50 14.39 10.93
C TYR A 366 3.30 14.33 9.64
N PHE A 367 4.14 13.31 9.51
CA PHE A 367 5.08 13.15 8.40
C PHE A 367 4.45 12.48 7.16
N PRO A 368 5.04 12.61 5.95
CA PRO A 368 4.49 12.13 4.68
C PRO A 368 3.94 10.70 4.63
N ALA A 369 4.47 9.78 5.44
CA ALA A 369 3.95 8.41 5.52
C ALA A 369 2.53 8.33 6.14
N VAL A 370 2.21 9.19 7.11
CA VAL A 370 0.87 9.28 7.72
C VAL A 370 -0.08 10.14 6.90
N LEU A 371 0.43 11.17 6.21
CA LEU A 371 -0.39 11.98 5.30
C LEU A 371 -0.99 11.14 4.16
N GLU A 372 -0.29 10.09 3.73
CA GLU A 372 -0.82 9.09 2.78
C GLU A 372 -2.00 8.29 3.36
N GLU A 373 -1.99 7.95 4.65
CA GLU A 373 -3.11 7.26 5.30
C GLU A 373 -4.28 8.24 5.58
N PHE A 374 -4.00 9.51 5.88
CA PHE A 374 -5.03 10.56 5.92
C PHE A 374 -5.66 10.81 4.55
N PHE A 375 -4.90 10.65 3.45
CA PHE A 375 -5.43 10.72 2.08
C PHE A 375 -6.34 9.52 1.79
N LYS A 376 -5.90 8.31 2.11
CA LYS A 376 -6.71 7.08 1.99
C LYS A 376 -8.01 7.14 2.81
N ALA A 377 -7.97 7.78 3.99
CA ALA A 377 -9.13 8.00 4.84
C ALA A 377 -9.98 9.24 4.46
N GLY A 378 -9.61 9.99 3.41
CA GLY A 378 -10.37 11.16 2.94
C GLY A 378 -10.33 12.39 3.85
N ILE A 379 -9.40 12.46 4.81
CA ILE A 379 -9.30 13.57 5.80
C ILE A 379 -8.07 14.46 5.63
N LEU A 380 -7.18 14.18 4.67
CA LEU A 380 -5.93 14.94 4.51
C LEU A 380 -6.16 16.45 4.30
N GLU A 381 -7.21 16.85 3.56
CA GLU A 381 -7.51 18.27 3.35
C GLU A 381 -8.00 18.95 4.63
N ASP A 382 -8.89 18.33 5.40
CA ASP A 382 -9.31 18.83 6.72
C ASP A 382 -8.10 18.96 7.69
N ILE A 383 -7.18 18.00 7.67
CA ILE A 383 -5.93 18.03 8.45
C ILE A 383 -5.01 19.18 8.02
N ILE A 384 -4.85 19.42 6.71
CA ILE A 384 -4.09 20.55 6.17
C ILE A 384 -4.79 21.89 6.47
N ASN A 385 -6.12 21.92 6.49
CA ASN A 385 -6.92 23.12 6.74
C ASN A 385 -6.92 23.51 8.23
N ALA A 386 -6.84 22.54 9.15
CA ALA A 386 -6.62 22.79 10.57
C ALA A 386 -5.15 23.13 10.88
N GLY A 387 -4.20 22.41 10.27
CA GLY A 387 -2.77 22.54 10.52
C GLY A 387 -2.03 23.57 9.65
N GLU A 388 -0.70 23.49 9.68
CA GLU A 388 0.19 24.26 8.80
C GLU A 388 1.19 23.33 8.11
N LYS A 389 1.45 23.50 6.81
CA LYS A 389 2.44 22.69 6.08
C LYS A 389 3.86 23.12 6.42
N ASN A 390 4.67 22.22 6.93
CA ASN A 390 6.12 22.40 7.00
C ASN A 390 6.79 21.90 5.71
N THR A 391 7.10 22.84 4.83
CA THR A 391 7.91 22.65 3.62
C THR A 391 9.37 23.10 3.79
N LYS A 392 9.77 23.54 5.00
CA LYS A 392 11.10 24.11 5.28
C LYS A 392 12.07 23.14 5.96
N GLY A 393 11.59 21.98 6.43
CA GLY A 393 12.39 21.01 7.19
C GLY A 393 12.57 21.40 8.66
N CYS A 394 13.77 21.26 9.21
CA CYS A 394 14.08 21.61 10.60
C CYS A 394 15.50 22.19 10.78
N ASP A 395 15.74 22.82 11.93
CA ASP A 395 17.08 23.31 12.32
C ASP A 395 17.56 22.61 13.59
N TRP A 396 18.87 22.37 13.67
CA TRP A 396 19.54 22.04 14.93
C TRP A 396 20.24 23.30 15.45
N ARG A 397 20.07 23.60 16.74
CA ARG A 397 20.50 24.85 17.38
C ARG A 397 21.20 24.58 18.71
N ASP A 398 21.99 25.53 19.18
CA ASP A 398 22.50 25.53 20.56
C ASP A 398 21.43 26.09 21.54
N LYS A 399 21.73 26.02 22.86
CA LYS A 399 20.87 26.56 23.93
C LYS A 399 20.60 28.07 23.88
N ASP A 400 21.36 28.81 23.08
CA ASP A 400 21.22 30.27 22.92
C ASP A 400 20.53 30.60 21.57
N GLY A 401 20.08 29.58 20.83
CA GLY A 401 19.24 29.68 19.63
C GLY A 401 19.99 29.73 18.31
N ASN A 402 21.34 29.74 18.31
CA ASN A 402 22.15 29.83 17.09
C ASN A 402 22.08 28.52 16.29
N ILE A 403 22.07 28.59 14.96
CA ILE A 403 21.93 27.41 14.09
C ILE A 403 23.26 26.64 14.00
N LEU A 404 23.28 25.41 14.53
CA LEU A 404 24.40 24.48 14.45
C LEU A 404 24.45 23.76 13.10
N CYS A 405 23.31 23.30 12.59
CA CYS A 405 23.14 22.82 11.21
C CYS A 405 21.67 22.90 10.78
N LYS A 406 21.42 22.78 9.47
CA LYS A 406 20.08 22.78 8.89
C LYS A 406 19.77 21.44 8.24
N LEU A 407 18.49 21.06 8.28
CA LEU A 407 17.90 20.14 7.35
C LEU A 407 16.85 20.91 6.55
N ASP A 408 17.15 21.18 5.29
CA ASP A 408 16.26 21.85 4.33
C ASP A 408 15.64 20.80 3.40
N VAL A 409 14.40 21.03 2.96
CA VAL A 409 13.70 20.17 1.98
C VAL A 409 14.04 20.67 0.56
N PRO A 410 14.32 19.79 -0.42
CA PRO A 410 14.57 20.21 -1.80
C PRO A 410 13.39 21.02 -2.39
N PRO A 411 13.63 22.13 -3.13
CA PRO A 411 12.55 23.02 -3.59
C PRO A 411 11.53 22.39 -4.57
N ASP A 412 11.93 21.29 -5.19
CA ASP A 412 11.18 20.49 -6.16
C ASP A 412 10.43 19.29 -5.53
N MET A 413 10.65 19.02 -4.23
CA MET A 413 10.02 17.92 -3.51
C MET A 413 8.59 18.25 -3.11
N SER A 414 7.63 17.41 -3.52
CA SER A 414 6.21 17.58 -3.21
C SER A 414 5.78 17.07 -1.83
N ASP A 415 6.65 16.36 -1.12
CA ASP A 415 6.43 15.87 0.24
C ASP A 415 6.59 16.98 1.29
N PHE A 416 5.71 16.99 2.29
CA PHE A 416 5.73 17.94 3.42
C PHE A 416 5.23 17.26 4.70
N ALA A 417 5.56 17.81 5.86
CA ALA A 417 4.88 17.44 7.11
C ALA A 417 3.72 18.41 7.40
N VAL A 418 2.69 17.97 8.13
CA VAL A 418 1.67 18.87 8.69
C VAL A 418 1.94 19.07 10.18
N MET A 419 1.94 20.34 10.59
CA MET A 419 2.06 20.79 11.97
C MET A 419 0.66 21.09 12.50
N LEU A 420 0.17 20.31 13.46
CA LEU A 420 -1.18 20.39 14.02
C LEU A 420 -1.14 19.73 15.40
N SER A 421 -1.70 20.33 16.46
CA SER A 421 -1.58 19.73 17.78
C SER A 421 -2.60 18.61 17.98
N GLN A 422 -2.18 17.55 18.69
CA GLN A 422 -2.95 16.32 18.79
C GLN A 422 -4.45 16.48 19.13
N PRO A 423 -4.89 17.39 20.03
CA PRO A 423 -6.31 17.56 20.31
C PRO A 423 -7.09 18.03 19.06
N GLU A 424 -6.58 19.04 18.34
CA GLU A 424 -7.19 19.58 17.13
C GLU A 424 -7.26 18.52 16.01
N MET A 425 -6.24 17.66 15.92
CA MET A 425 -6.26 16.50 15.03
C MET A 425 -7.32 15.48 15.43
N CYS A 426 -7.44 15.17 16.72
CA CYS A 426 -8.49 14.28 17.23
C CYS A 426 -9.90 14.83 16.95
N GLU A 427 -10.14 16.15 17.04
CA GLU A 427 -11.44 16.74 16.68
C GLU A 427 -11.76 16.56 15.18
N VAL A 428 -10.78 16.72 14.28
CA VAL A 428 -10.95 16.43 12.84
C VAL A 428 -11.32 14.96 12.61
N VAL A 429 -10.62 14.03 13.25
CA VAL A 429 -10.91 12.58 13.14
C VAL A 429 -12.26 12.23 13.78
N LEU A 430 -12.63 12.85 14.91
CA LEU A 430 -13.92 12.65 15.58
C LEU A 430 -15.09 13.17 14.72
N ALA A 431 -14.94 14.34 14.11
CA ALA A 431 -15.94 14.87 13.18
C ALA A 431 -16.09 13.99 11.94
N ALA A 432 -14.98 13.46 11.39
CA ALA A 432 -15.02 12.48 10.31
C ALA A 432 -15.68 11.15 10.74
N LEU A 433 -15.41 10.68 11.96
CA LEU A 433 -15.97 9.46 12.55
C LEU A 433 -17.49 9.59 12.74
N GLN A 434 -17.95 10.69 13.30
CA GLN A 434 -19.38 10.99 13.50
C GLN A 434 -20.15 11.07 12.17
N LYS A 435 -19.56 11.68 11.14
CA LYS A 435 -20.14 11.74 9.77
C LYS A 435 -20.42 10.35 9.16
N THR A 436 -19.79 9.27 9.64
CA THR A 436 -20.04 7.91 9.11
C THR A 436 -21.40 7.32 9.51
N GLY A 437 -21.94 7.70 10.67
CA GLY A 437 -23.12 7.05 11.27
C GLY A 437 -22.89 5.60 11.77
N PHE A 438 -21.68 5.04 11.65
CA PHE A 438 -21.36 3.66 12.08
C PHE A 438 -20.66 3.58 13.46
N ALA A 439 -20.44 4.72 14.13
CA ALA A 439 -19.70 4.79 15.38
C ALA A 439 -20.48 5.50 16.50
N ASP A 440 -20.40 4.93 17.71
CA ASP A 440 -20.89 5.49 18.97
C ASP A 440 -19.66 5.85 19.84
N VAL A 441 -19.56 7.10 20.30
CA VAL A 441 -18.39 7.60 21.05
C VAL A 441 -18.83 8.10 22.41
N ARG A 442 -18.42 7.38 23.46
CA ARG A 442 -18.90 7.53 24.83
C ARG A 442 -17.79 8.06 25.74
N PHE A 443 -17.82 9.38 25.95
CA PHE A 443 -17.00 10.08 26.94
C PHE A 443 -17.54 9.84 28.38
N GLY A 444 -16.69 10.06 29.38
CA GLY A 444 -17.02 9.79 30.80
C GLY A 444 -17.17 8.30 31.15
N HIS A 445 -16.63 7.40 30.34
CA HIS A 445 -16.76 5.95 30.50
C HIS A 445 -15.38 5.28 30.54
N SER A 446 -15.00 4.71 31.69
CA SER A 446 -13.73 4.01 31.90
C SER A 446 -13.87 2.49 31.71
N PHE A 447 -12.80 1.85 31.24
CA PHE A 447 -12.68 0.39 31.17
C PHE A 447 -12.03 -0.13 32.45
N GLU A 448 -12.66 -1.11 33.09
CA GLU A 448 -12.19 -1.73 34.34
C GLU A 448 -11.38 -3.00 34.06
N HIS A 449 -11.99 -3.97 33.36
CA HIS A 449 -11.35 -5.25 33.00
C HIS A 449 -12.10 -5.97 31.87
N LEU A 450 -11.53 -7.08 31.40
CA LEU A 450 -12.14 -8.02 30.46
C LEU A 450 -11.94 -9.47 30.91
N GLU A 451 -12.79 -10.35 30.37
CA GLU A 451 -12.67 -11.81 30.37
C GLU A 451 -12.97 -12.28 28.94
N GLN A 452 -12.19 -13.19 28.36
CA GLN A 452 -12.44 -13.68 27.00
C GLN A 452 -12.71 -15.19 26.97
N ASP A 453 -13.68 -15.59 26.16
CA ASP A 453 -13.99 -16.98 25.84
C ASP A 453 -13.64 -17.28 24.36
N GLU A 454 -14.02 -18.46 23.87
CA GLU A 454 -13.65 -18.94 22.53
C GLU A 454 -14.22 -18.09 21.38
N ASP A 455 -15.35 -17.41 21.61
CA ASP A 455 -16.10 -16.66 20.59
C ASP A 455 -16.21 -15.15 20.86
N ALA A 456 -15.91 -14.68 22.08
CA ALA A 456 -16.12 -13.27 22.46
C ALA A 456 -15.25 -12.75 23.61
N VAL A 457 -15.14 -11.42 23.66
CA VAL A 457 -14.64 -10.66 24.80
C VAL A 457 -15.82 -10.13 25.61
N ASN A 458 -15.91 -10.54 26.87
CA ASN A 458 -16.75 -9.94 27.89
C ASN A 458 -15.95 -8.79 28.55
N TYR A 459 -16.55 -7.62 28.73
CA TYR A 459 -15.82 -6.43 29.20
C TYR A 459 -16.68 -5.55 30.12
N TRP A 460 -16.04 -4.86 31.07
CA TRP A 460 -16.69 -4.04 32.08
C TRP A 460 -16.36 -2.57 31.86
N ILE A 461 -17.42 -1.78 31.67
CA ILE A 461 -17.33 -0.33 31.55
C ILE A 461 -17.98 0.30 32.77
N LYS A 462 -17.30 1.27 33.36
CA LYS A 462 -17.77 2.11 34.45
C LYS A 462 -18.16 3.48 33.89
N ASP A 463 -19.38 3.92 34.18
CA ASP A 463 -19.80 5.30 33.97
C ASP A 463 -19.26 6.16 35.13
N GLU A 464 -18.45 7.18 34.83
CA GLU A 464 -17.83 8.02 35.85
C GLU A 464 -18.82 9.00 36.51
N SER A 465 -19.99 9.24 35.92
CA SER A 465 -21.03 10.10 36.49
C SER A 465 -21.90 9.40 37.53
N THR A 466 -22.30 8.14 37.27
CA THR A 466 -23.09 7.32 38.20
C THR A 466 -22.25 6.40 39.07
N GLN A 467 -20.97 6.21 38.73
CA GLN A 467 -20.07 5.16 39.26
C GLN A 467 -20.57 3.72 39.04
N GLN A 468 -21.60 3.52 38.20
CA GLN A 468 -22.14 2.19 37.88
C GLN A 468 -21.23 1.44 36.90
N VAL A 469 -20.93 0.17 37.22
CA VAL A 469 -20.19 -0.74 36.34
C VAL A 469 -21.16 -1.68 35.61
N THR A 470 -21.02 -1.78 34.28
CA THR A 470 -21.88 -2.60 33.41
C THR A 470 -21.05 -3.66 32.67
N LYS A 471 -21.44 -4.94 32.78
CA LYS A 471 -20.88 -6.04 31.97
C LYS A 471 -21.47 -6.01 30.57
N ASN A 472 -20.61 -6.07 29.56
CA ASN A 472 -20.93 -6.08 28.14
C ASN A 472 -20.22 -7.25 27.44
N ARG A 473 -20.60 -7.57 26.20
CA ARG A 473 -19.97 -8.62 25.36
C ARG A 473 -19.79 -8.12 23.92
N CYS A 474 -18.68 -8.47 23.28
CA CYS A 474 -18.36 -8.11 21.89
C CYS A 474 -17.47 -9.19 21.23
N GLN A 475 -17.39 -9.22 19.89
CA GLN A 475 -16.54 -10.17 19.17
C GLN A 475 -15.06 -9.73 19.09
N SER A 476 -14.76 -8.45 19.32
CA SER A 476 -13.38 -7.93 19.29
C SER A 476 -13.28 -6.60 20.05
N LEU A 477 -12.20 -6.46 20.82
CA LEU A 477 -11.88 -5.28 21.62
C LEU A 477 -10.47 -4.79 21.30
N ILE A 478 -10.29 -3.48 21.15
CA ILE A 478 -9.04 -2.81 20.79
C ILE A 478 -8.60 -1.89 21.94
N GLY A 479 -7.44 -2.15 22.53
CA GLY A 479 -6.81 -1.26 23.52
C GLY A 479 -5.99 -0.14 22.88
N ALA A 480 -6.35 1.11 23.16
CA ALA A 480 -5.69 2.34 22.70
C ALA A 480 -5.63 3.42 23.83
N ASP A 481 -5.54 2.98 25.09
CA ASP A 481 -6.10 3.63 26.28
C ASP A 481 -5.13 4.49 27.13
N GLY A 482 -3.96 4.86 26.61
CA GLY A 482 -2.88 5.47 27.40
C GLY A 482 -2.10 4.42 28.20
N GLY A 483 -0.82 4.65 28.53
CA GLY A 483 0.17 3.54 28.46
C GLY A 483 0.77 2.83 29.68
N ARG A 484 0.46 3.00 30.97
CA ARG A 484 -0.80 3.36 31.66
C ARG A 484 -2.08 2.62 31.21
N SER A 485 -1.95 1.55 30.42
CA SER A 485 -3.08 0.80 29.86
C SER A 485 -3.71 -0.09 30.92
N THR A 486 -5.03 -0.14 30.96
CA THR A 486 -5.80 -1.11 31.74
C THR A 486 -6.05 -2.35 30.89
N VAL A 487 -6.45 -2.21 29.63
CA VAL A 487 -6.71 -3.34 28.70
C VAL A 487 -5.51 -4.30 28.61
N ARG A 488 -4.30 -3.75 28.47
CA ARG A 488 -3.06 -4.53 28.42
C ARG A 488 -2.79 -5.32 29.70
N LYS A 489 -3.12 -4.75 30.87
CA LYS A 489 -2.94 -5.41 32.17
C LYS A 489 -3.97 -6.51 32.40
N SER A 490 -5.22 -6.31 31.95
CA SER A 490 -6.26 -7.35 32.02
C SER A 490 -5.94 -8.58 31.15
N LEU A 491 -5.03 -8.44 30.19
CA LEU A 491 -4.51 -9.53 29.35
C LEU A 491 -3.16 -10.10 29.86
N ASP A 492 -2.67 -9.64 31.01
CA ASP A 492 -1.35 -9.98 31.59
C ASP A 492 -0.16 -9.75 30.63
N ILE A 493 -0.27 -8.74 29.74
CA ILE A 493 0.76 -8.42 28.77
C ILE A 493 1.76 -7.42 29.40
N GLU A 494 2.97 -7.91 29.69
CA GLU A 494 4.09 -7.08 30.14
C GLU A 494 4.46 -5.97 29.14
N MET A 495 5.12 -4.94 29.65
CA MET A 495 5.61 -3.80 28.86
C MET A 495 7.13 -3.80 28.81
N GLU A 496 7.70 -4.59 27.91
CA GLU A 496 9.13 -4.61 27.62
C GLU A 496 9.69 -3.21 27.36
N GLY A 497 10.81 -2.88 27.99
CA GLY A 497 11.54 -1.64 27.76
C GLY A 497 12.37 -1.18 28.96
N PHE A 498 12.75 0.09 28.93
CA PHE A 498 13.40 0.80 30.03
C PHE A 498 12.83 2.22 30.12
N THR A 499 13.06 2.90 31.24
CA THR A 499 12.65 4.30 31.45
C THR A 499 13.89 5.18 31.60
N TRP A 500 13.79 6.46 31.22
CA TRP A 500 14.89 7.43 31.30
C TRP A 500 14.92 8.09 32.70
N ASP A 501 15.21 7.29 33.72
CA ASP A 501 14.88 7.55 35.13
C ASP A 501 15.59 8.73 35.81
N SER A 502 16.49 9.43 35.13
CA SER A 502 17.17 10.63 35.65
C SER A 502 16.48 11.95 35.27
N TRP A 503 15.39 11.90 34.48
CA TRP A 503 14.87 13.07 33.75
C TRP A 503 13.35 13.23 33.84
N LEU A 504 12.92 14.42 34.27
CA LEU A 504 11.53 14.85 34.33
C LEU A 504 11.14 15.58 33.03
N PHE A 505 10.36 14.94 32.15
CA PHE A 505 10.02 15.49 30.82
C PHE A 505 8.80 16.43 30.86
N VAL A 506 9.00 17.69 30.46
CA VAL A 506 8.01 18.77 30.53
C VAL A 506 7.70 19.33 29.15
N ALA A 507 6.41 19.50 28.83
CA ALA A 507 5.95 20.22 27.64
C ALA A 507 5.20 21.51 28.04
N VAL A 508 5.59 22.63 27.43
CA VAL A 508 4.98 23.96 27.66
C VAL A 508 4.54 24.55 26.31
N ASN A 509 3.28 24.96 26.24
CA ASN A 509 2.77 25.76 25.12
C ASN A 509 3.07 27.24 25.38
N PHE A 510 3.47 27.98 24.34
CA PHE A 510 3.65 29.43 24.40
C PHE A 510 3.18 30.09 23.09
N ALA A 511 2.91 31.39 23.15
CA ALA A 511 2.51 32.20 22.00
C ALA A 511 3.61 33.22 21.67
N TYR A 512 4.20 33.13 20.49
CA TYR A 512 5.26 34.03 20.02
C TYR A 512 5.45 33.89 18.49
N ASN A 513 5.66 34.99 17.76
CA ASN A 513 5.89 34.97 16.31
C ASN A 513 7.35 34.63 15.98
N LEU A 514 7.70 33.34 16.07
CA LEU A 514 9.03 32.85 15.71
C LEU A 514 9.27 32.82 14.18
N ASP A 515 8.20 32.81 13.37
CA ASP A 515 8.30 32.83 11.91
C ASP A 515 8.96 34.12 11.38
N TYR A 516 8.64 35.27 11.99
CA TYR A 516 9.25 36.57 11.70
C TYR A 516 10.78 36.56 11.86
N PHE A 517 11.28 35.84 12.87
CA PHE A 517 12.72 35.66 13.12
C PHE A 517 13.34 34.51 12.33
N GLY A 518 12.65 33.99 11.30
CA GLY A 518 13.18 32.97 10.39
C GLY A 518 13.37 31.58 10.99
N TRP A 519 12.74 31.28 12.14
CA TRP A 519 12.74 29.92 12.68
C TRP A 519 11.89 28.99 11.81
N LYS A 520 12.30 27.73 11.69
CA LYS A 520 11.48 26.68 11.05
C LYS A 520 10.43 26.16 12.01
N ALA A 521 9.42 25.48 11.48
CA ALA A 521 8.34 24.91 12.27
C ALA A 521 8.77 23.78 13.24
N GLY A 522 9.99 23.23 13.11
CA GLY A 522 10.59 22.30 14.07
C GLY A 522 12.07 22.61 14.28
N ASN A 523 12.50 22.64 15.55
CA ASN A 523 13.87 22.99 15.95
C ASN A 523 14.34 22.07 17.07
N PHE A 524 15.61 21.67 17.02
CA PHE A 524 16.26 20.76 17.94
C PHE A 524 17.39 21.47 18.69
N ILE A 525 17.18 21.74 19.99
CA ILE A 525 18.13 22.43 20.85
C ILE A 525 19.08 21.41 21.48
N VAL A 526 20.38 21.52 21.19
CA VAL A 526 21.46 20.65 21.65
C VAL A 526 22.15 21.28 22.87
N ASP A 527 21.99 20.68 24.03
CA ASP A 527 22.69 21.01 25.28
C ASP A 527 22.47 19.86 26.30
N PRO A 528 23.49 19.40 27.04
CA PRO A 528 23.35 18.26 27.94
C PRO A 528 22.30 18.45 29.06
N ASP A 529 22.17 19.68 29.58
CA ASP A 529 21.24 20.02 30.66
C ASP A 529 19.95 20.68 30.14
N GLU A 530 20.05 21.42 29.03
CA GLU A 530 19.04 22.39 28.58
C GLU A 530 18.40 22.03 27.24
N TRP A 531 18.65 20.82 26.72
CA TRP A 531 18.06 20.33 25.48
C TRP A 531 16.53 20.49 25.44
N SER A 532 16.03 20.75 24.24
CA SER A 532 14.61 20.86 23.99
C SER A 532 14.25 20.71 22.51
N ILE A 533 12.96 20.50 22.26
CA ILE A 533 12.34 20.56 20.94
C ILE A 533 11.45 21.80 20.94
N VAL A 534 11.71 22.76 20.05
CA VAL A 534 10.88 23.97 19.88
C VAL A 534 10.15 23.84 18.55
N VAL A 535 8.83 23.69 18.61
CA VAL A 535 8.02 23.18 17.50
C VAL A 535 6.66 23.87 17.41
N LYS A 536 6.25 24.21 16.19
CA LYS A 536 4.99 24.89 15.87
C LYS A 536 3.81 23.93 16.03
N ARG A 537 2.66 24.44 16.47
CA ARG A 537 1.48 23.65 16.82
C ARG A 537 0.36 23.64 15.78
N GLY A 538 0.47 24.46 14.74
CA GLY A 538 -0.63 24.78 13.83
C GLY A 538 -0.41 26.17 13.26
N LYS A 539 -1.47 26.79 12.75
CA LYS A 539 -1.42 28.13 12.13
C LYS A 539 -1.07 29.22 13.15
N GLY A 540 -0.24 30.17 12.72
CA GLY A 540 0.11 31.37 13.49
C GLY A 540 1.03 31.11 14.70
N ASP A 541 1.02 32.03 15.67
CA ASP A 541 2.05 32.17 16.71
C ASP A 541 2.04 31.07 17.81
N SER A 542 1.46 29.89 17.58
CA SER A 542 1.28 28.83 18.59
C SER A 542 2.42 27.81 18.57
N TRP A 543 3.23 27.78 19.63
CA TRP A 543 4.43 26.94 19.73
C TRP A 543 4.42 26.07 20.99
N ARG A 544 5.28 25.05 20.98
CA ARG A 544 5.55 24.15 22.10
C ARG A 544 7.06 24.02 22.29
N MET A 545 7.53 24.21 23.53
CA MET A 545 8.84 23.74 23.95
C MET A 545 8.65 22.45 24.75
N ALA A 546 9.36 21.39 24.37
CA ALA A 546 9.39 20.13 25.11
C ALA A 546 10.85 19.85 25.53
N THR A 547 11.11 19.72 26.83
CA THR A 547 12.45 19.70 27.45
C THR A 547 12.45 18.71 28.62
N ALA A 548 13.61 18.46 29.21
CA ALA A 548 13.68 17.77 30.49
C ALA A 548 14.39 18.59 31.57
N ILE A 549 14.07 18.25 32.82
CA ILE A 549 14.75 18.73 34.03
C ILE A 549 15.44 17.50 34.66
N PRO A 550 16.74 17.57 35.01
CA PRO A 550 17.39 16.50 35.76
C PRO A 550 16.74 16.37 37.14
N ARG A 551 16.27 15.18 37.51
CA ARG A 551 15.62 14.94 38.80
C ARG A 551 15.87 13.50 39.25
N GLN A 552 16.50 13.33 40.41
CA GLN A 552 16.61 12.01 41.04
C GLN A 552 15.21 11.60 41.52
N ILE A 553 14.68 10.49 40.99
CA ILE A 553 13.32 10.02 41.28
C ILE A 553 13.33 9.20 42.58
N THR A 554 13.56 9.88 43.71
CA THR A 554 13.35 9.31 45.05
C THR A 554 11.84 9.29 45.38
N GLU A 555 11.40 8.29 46.14
CA GLU A 555 10.01 7.83 46.05
C GLU A 555 8.95 8.71 46.71
N SER A 556 7.93 9.09 45.93
CA SER A 556 6.51 9.03 46.32
C SER A 556 5.64 9.23 45.07
N THR A 557 4.44 8.66 45.01
CA THR A 557 3.65 8.62 43.75
C THR A 557 3.09 10.00 43.38
N ASP A 558 2.51 10.75 44.31
CA ASP A 558 1.82 12.01 43.99
C ASP A 558 2.77 13.18 43.71
N LYS A 559 3.88 13.31 44.45
CA LYS A 559 4.81 14.44 44.29
C LYS A 559 5.66 14.38 43.02
N ARG A 560 5.63 13.27 42.27
CA ARG A 560 6.32 13.11 40.97
C ARG A 560 5.74 13.96 39.83
N PHE A 561 4.54 14.52 39.98
CA PHE A 561 3.77 15.13 38.87
C PHE A 561 3.61 16.65 38.95
N VAL A 562 4.13 17.30 39.99
CA VAL A 562 4.04 18.75 40.22
C VAL A 562 5.41 19.39 40.00
N LEU A 563 5.46 20.48 39.23
CA LEU A 563 6.65 21.31 39.11
C LEU A 563 6.77 22.28 40.28
N GLU A 564 7.96 22.36 40.86
CA GLU A 564 8.30 23.35 41.86
C GLU A 564 8.49 24.74 41.22
N GLU A 565 8.37 25.81 42.01
CA GLU A 565 8.50 27.18 41.48
C GLU A 565 9.88 27.43 40.84
N ALA A 566 10.93 26.82 41.38
CA ALA A 566 12.27 26.83 40.80
C ALA A 566 12.35 26.11 39.43
N GLU A 567 11.65 25.00 39.26
CA GLU A 567 11.55 24.28 37.97
C GLU A 567 10.78 25.10 36.93
N VAL A 568 9.65 25.70 37.32
CA VAL A 568 8.85 26.60 36.49
C VAL A 568 9.66 27.84 36.10
N LYS A 569 10.45 28.40 37.03
CA LYS A 569 11.37 29.52 36.75
C LYS A 569 12.47 29.11 35.79
N ARG A 570 13.14 27.96 35.99
CA ARG A 570 14.19 27.44 35.07
C ARG A 570 13.66 27.30 33.64
N ILE A 571 12.42 26.82 33.47
CA ILE A 571 11.75 26.75 32.15
C ILE A 571 11.49 28.14 31.56
N LYS A 572 10.99 29.10 32.35
CA LYS A 572 10.80 30.49 31.92
C LYS A 572 12.12 31.12 31.47
N ASP A 573 13.19 30.94 32.26
CA ASP A 573 14.51 31.51 31.99
C ASP A 573 15.24 30.80 30.82
N ARG A 574 14.82 29.58 30.43
CA ARG A 574 15.20 28.94 29.15
C ARG A 574 14.47 29.58 27.96
N ILE A 575 13.14 29.67 28.01
CA ILE A 575 12.33 30.27 26.94
C ILE A 575 12.78 31.72 26.68
N CYS A 576 12.98 32.51 27.74
CA CYS A 576 13.45 33.90 27.64
C CYS A 576 14.91 34.08 27.16
N ARG A 577 15.68 33.00 26.97
CA ARG A 577 16.99 33.01 26.30
C ARG A 577 16.92 32.55 24.85
N LEU A 578 16.10 31.54 24.57
CA LEU A 578 15.90 31.01 23.21
C LEU A 578 15.12 31.96 22.29
N LEU A 579 14.24 32.80 22.85
CA LEU A 579 13.46 33.77 22.07
C LEU A 579 14.28 35.03 21.75
N PRO A 580 14.29 35.50 20.48
CA PRO A 580 14.88 36.78 20.11
C PRO A 580 14.25 37.97 20.86
N GLU A 581 15.07 38.99 21.11
CA GLU A 581 14.73 40.25 21.82
C GLU A 581 14.20 40.09 23.26
N THR A 582 14.81 40.80 24.21
CA THR A 582 14.68 40.46 25.64
C THR A 582 13.52 41.15 26.37
N ARG A 583 12.83 40.37 27.21
CA ARG A 583 12.13 40.81 28.44
C ARG A 583 10.93 41.77 28.28
N ALA A 584 9.96 41.47 27.41
CA ALA A 584 8.62 42.05 27.52
C ALA A 584 7.46 41.07 27.20
N ARG A 585 6.55 40.90 28.16
CA ARG A 585 5.14 40.47 27.96
C ARG A 585 4.88 39.15 27.18
N LEU A 586 5.46 38.03 27.60
CA LEU A 586 4.81 36.73 27.38
C LEU A 586 3.43 36.75 28.07
N SER A 587 2.34 36.66 27.29
CA SER A 587 0.99 36.70 27.88
C SER A 587 0.72 35.44 28.71
N THR A 588 0.21 35.59 29.93
CA THR A 588 0.14 34.51 30.93
C THR A 588 -1.03 33.54 30.73
N ARG A 589 -1.86 33.72 29.69
CA ARG A 589 -3.22 33.14 29.62
C ARG A 589 -3.33 31.61 29.54
N GLN A 590 -2.27 30.87 29.19
CA GLN A 590 -2.29 29.40 29.18
C GLN A 590 -0.99 28.73 29.68
N TRP A 591 -0.45 29.19 30.81
CA TRP A 591 0.58 28.42 31.54
C TRP A 591 -0.04 27.20 32.23
N ARG A 592 -0.24 26.11 31.48
CA ARG A 592 -0.47 24.77 32.03
C ARG A 592 0.82 23.95 31.90
N PRO A 593 1.61 23.80 32.98
CA PRO A 593 2.71 22.84 32.99
C PRO A 593 2.12 21.43 33.07
N THR A 594 1.97 20.76 31.92
CA THR A 594 1.58 19.35 31.88
C THR A 594 2.85 18.51 31.79
N LEU A 595 3.11 17.74 32.84
CA LEU A 595 4.18 16.74 32.78
C LEU A 595 3.82 15.67 31.75
N LEU A 596 4.74 15.42 30.81
CA LEU A 596 4.47 14.57 29.66
C LEU A 596 5.42 13.35 29.69
N ILE A 597 5.17 12.44 30.63
CA ILE A 597 5.66 11.06 30.45
C ILE A 597 4.97 10.52 29.20
N SER A 598 5.75 10.16 28.17
CA SER A 598 5.22 9.67 26.90
C SER A 598 4.62 8.26 27.09
N VAL A 599 3.30 8.19 27.29
CA VAL A 599 2.55 6.93 27.48
C VAL A 599 1.35 6.84 26.54
N ALA A 600 1.62 6.56 25.25
CA ALA A 600 0.64 6.25 24.22
C ALA A 600 0.86 4.80 23.72
N PRO A 601 0.12 3.82 24.27
CA PRO A 601 0.20 2.44 23.83
C PRO A 601 -0.61 2.31 22.54
N HIS A 602 -0.23 1.31 21.79
CA HIS A 602 -1.01 0.78 20.69
C HIS A 602 -1.44 -0.63 21.12
N ALA A 603 -2.32 -1.29 20.37
CA ALA A 603 -2.64 -2.70 20.59
C ALA A 603 -1.41 -3.64 20.49
N SER A 604 -0.23 -3.10 20.15
CA SER A 604 1.08 -3.76 20.12
C SER A 604 2.03 -3.39 21.28
N GLY A 605 1.60 -2.67 22.32
CA GLY A 605 2.33 -2.48 23.59
C GLY A 605 3.54 -1.53 23.61
N LYS A 606 3.81 -0.78 22.55
CA LYS A 606 5.04 0.04 22.37
C LYS A 606 4.97 1.42 23.04
N LEU A 607 6.14 1.96 23.41
CA LEU A 607 6.37 3.36 23.81
C LEU A 607 7.72 3.85 23.28
N ASN A 608 7.88 5.16 23.04
CA ASN A 608 9.18 5.77 22.73
C ASN A 608 9.31 7.18 23.33
N ASN A 609 10.56 7.67 23.34
CA ASN A 609 10.81 9.08 23.62
C ASN A 609 10.30 9.96 22.45
N PRO A 610 9.88 11.22 22.71
CA PRO A 610 9.23 12.06 21.70
C PRO A 610 10.20 12.73 20.70
N VAL A 611 11.53 12.54 20.82
CA VAL A 611 12.50 13.24 19.97
C VAL A 611 12.47 12.72 18.54
N GLY A 612 12.26 13.64 17.60
CA GLY A 612 11.98 13.33 16.19
C GLY A 612 10.50 13.13 15.87
N GLY A 613 9.59 13.21 16.84
CA GLY A 613 8.13 13.18 16.60
C GLY A 613 7.52 11.83 16.19
N LEU A 614 8.34 10.77 16.05
CA LEU A 614 7.93 9.50 15.45
C LEU A 614 6.93 8.69 16.28
N GLY A 615 6.72 9.01 17.56
CA GLY A 615 5.82 8.27 18.46
C GLY A 615 4.38 8.25 17.99
N LEU A 616 3.79 9.40 17.66
CA LEU A 616 2.43 9.42 17.10
C LEU A 616 2.43 8.95 15.64
N THR A 617 3.43 9.33 14.85
CA THR A 617 3.50 8.95 13.42
C THR A 617 3.48 7.43 13.23
N THR A 618 4.31 6.71 13.98
CA THR A 618 4.32 5.24 13.93
C THR A 618 3.05 4.62 14.52
N GLY A 619 2.40 5.33 15.45
CA GLY A 619 1.11 4.97 16.00
C GLY A 619 -0.07 5.07 15.04
N MET A 620 -0.13 6.12 14.22
CA MET A 620 -1.14 6.26 13.17
C MET A 620 -0.92 5.21 12.06
N LEU A 621 0.32 4.78 11.82
CA LEU A 621 0.65 3.67 10.90
C LEU A 621 0.35 2.29 11.50
N ASP A 622 0.43 2.12 12.83
CA ASP A 622 -0.11 0.95 13.53
C ASP A 622 -1.65 0.91 13.37
N ALA A 623 -2.35 2.02 13.61
CA ALA A 623 -3.80 2.14 13.41
C ALA A 623 -4.23 1.87 11.96
N ALA A 624 -3.49 2.38 10.96
CA ALA A 624 -3.75 2.13 9.54
C ALA A 624 -3.64 0.65 9.17
N HIS A 625 -2.57 -0.02 9.62
CA HIS A 625 -2.40 -1.46 9.38
C HIS A 625 -3.47 -2.27 10.13
N LEU A 626 -3.75 -1.97 11.41
CA LEU A 626 -4.78 -2.65 12.18
C LEU A 626 -6.17 -2.49 11.55
N GLY A 627 -6.54 -1.28 11.14
CA GLY A 627 -7.79 -1.00 10.43
C GLY A 627 -7.89 -1.79 9.12
N ARG A 628 -6.81 -1.86 8.33
CA ARG A 628 -6.74 -2.70 7.11
C ARG A 628 -6.94 -4.19 7.42
N SER A 629 -6.24 -4.74 8.41
CA SER A 629 -6.34 -6.16 8.78
C SER A 629 -7.71 -6.54 9.35
N LEU A 630 -8.30 -5.69 10.19
CA LEU A 630 -9.64 -5.92 10.73
C LEU A 630 -10.72 -5.77 9.64
N ARG A 631 -10.59 -4.80 8.73
CA ARG A 631 -11.46 -4.71 7.55
C ARG A 631 -11.40 -5.99 6.71
N GLN A 632 -10.20 -6.51 6.48
CA GLN A 632 -9.99 -7.75 5.75
C GLN A 632 -10.72 -8.94 6.41
N ILE A 633 -10.68 -9.06 7.74
CA ILE A 633 -11.44 -10.10 8.47
C ILE A 633 -12.95 -9.85 8.36
N PHE A 634 -13.43 -8.69 8.82
CA PHE A 634 -14.87 -8.44 9.02
C PHE A 634 -15.66 -8.07 7.75
N ARG A 635 -14.99 -7.76 6.63
CA ARG A 635 -15.63 -7.38 5.36
C ARG A 635 -15.15 -8.18 4.15
N GLU A 636 -13.94 -8.75 4.18
CA GLU A 636 -13.34 -9.48 3.04
C GLU A 636 -13.18 -10.98 3.32
N GLY A 637 -13.60 -11.47 4.50
CA GLY A 637 -13.55 -12.89 4.88
C GLY A 637 -12.14 -13.44 5.11
N ALA A 638 -11.14 -12.58 5.32
CA ALA A 638 -9.76 -12.99 5.48
C ALA A 638 -9.52 -13.77 6.79
N ASN A 639 -8.60 -14.74 6.74
CA ASN A 639 -8.22 -15.52 7.91
C ASN A 639 -7.62 -14.60 9.02
N PRO A 640 -7.99 -14.77 10.30
CA PRO A 640 -7.46 -13.97 11.42
C PRO A 640 -5.93 -13.88 11.54
N SER A 641 -5.17 -14.79 10.90
CA SER A 641 -3.70 -14.73 10.80
C SER A 641 -3.14 -13.45 10.17
N VAL A 642 -3.96 -12.64 9.49
CA VAL A 642 -3.57 -11.28 9.09
C VAL A 642 -3.21 -10.39 10.30
N LEU A 643 -3.82 -10.61 11.47
CA LEU A 643 -3.47 -9.90 12.71
C LEU A 643 -2.11 -10.34 13.26
N THR A 644 -1.71 -11.61 13.05
CA THR A 644 -0.36 -12.09 13.36
C THR A 644 0.68 -11.40 12.46
N THR A 645 0.36 -11.19 11.18
CA THR A 645 1.21 -10.43 10.25
C THR A 645 1.32 -8.96 10.64
N TYR A 646 0.21 -8.31 10.97
CA TYR A 646 0.18 -6.96 11.56
C TYR A 646 1.10 -6.87 12.78
N ALA A 647 0.90 -7.75 13.78
CA ALA A 647 1.65 -7.72 15.03
C ALA A 647 3.16 -7.87 14.78
N ARG A 648 3.56 -8.84 13.95
CA ARG A 648 4.96 -9.09 13.56
C ARG A 648 5.57 -7.88 12.85
N VAL A 649 4.98 -7.44 11.73
CA VAL A 649 5.51 -6.35 10.89
C VAL A 649 5.64 -5.05 11.70
N ARG A 650 4.60 -4.68 12.45
CA ARG A 650 4.61 -3.45 13.24
C ARG A 650 5.57 -3.53 14.44
N ARG A 651 5.80 -4.70 15.05
CA ARG A 651 6.77 -4.90 16.15
C ARG A 651 8.21 -4.85 15.67
N ASN A 652 8.50 -5.40 14.49
CA ASN A 652 9.82 -5.30 13.86
C ASN A 652 10.16 -3.86 13.48
N ILE A 653 9.28 -3.12 12.78
CA ILE A 653 9.47 -1.70 12.45
C ILE A 653 9.81 -0.88 13.70
N PHE A 654 9.13 -1.13 14.82
CA PHE A 654 9.42 -0.46 16.07
C PHE A 654 10.83 -0.76 16.63
N ARG A 655 11.16 -2.04 16.81
CA ARG A 655 12.46 -2.49 17.38
C ARG A 655 13.65 -2.18 16.47
N GLU A 656 13.46 -2.18 15.16
CA GLU A 656 14.55 -2.09 14.17
C GLU A 656 14.74 -0.69 13.58
N ARG A 657 13.73 0.20 13.67
CA ARG A 657 13.79 1.57 13.16
C ARG A 657 13.34 2.60 14.19
N THR A 658 12.09 2.55 14.67
CA THR A 658 11.51 3.63 15.51
C THR A 658 12.30 3.90 16.78
N ASP A 659 12.55 2.88 17.59
CA ASP A 659 13.26 3.03 18.87
C ASP A 659 14.70 3.51 18.61
N LYS A 660 15.47 2.79 17.78
CA LYS A 660 16.85 3.14 17.43
C LYS A 660 17.00 4.57 16.92
N LEU A 661 16.08 5.04 16.07
CA LEU A 661 16.11 6.40 15.52
C LEU A 661 15.74 7.46 16.57
N THR A 662 14.67 7.26 17.35
CA THR A 662 14.29 8.20 18.42
C THR A 662 15.31 8.25 19.56
N THR A 663 15.88 7.11 19.94
CA THR A 663 16.97 7.03 20.94
C THR A 663 18.24 7.69 20.40
N SER A 664 18.64 7.46 19.15
CA SER A 664 19.77 8.18 18.52
C SER A 664 19.52 9.69 18.42
N ASN A 665 18.29 10.14 18.16
CA ASN A 665 17.94 11.55 18.15
C ASN A 665 18.01 12.19 19.55
N LEU A 666 17.52 11.50 20.59
CA LEU A 666 17.64 11.96 21.98
C LEU A 666 19.11 12.10 22.38
N LEU A 667 19.94 11.07 22.11
CA LEU A 667 21.37 11.10 22.41
C LEU A 667 22.11 12.23 21.66
N ARG A 668 21.71 12.59 20.43
CA ARG A 668 22.24 13.78 19.75
C ARG A 668 21.95 15.08 20.50
N LEU A 669 20.77 15.23 21.12
CA LEU A 669 20.46 16.44 21.89
C LEU A 669 21.27 16.57 23.18
N MET A 670 21.42 15.46 23.93
CA MET A 670 21.83 15.51 25.34
C MET A 670 23.10 14.75 25.71
N SER A 671 23.58 13.82 24.87
CA SER A 671 24.70 12.94 25.26
C SER A 671 26.02 13.70 25.25
N THR A 672 26.78 13.50 26.34
CA THR A 672 28.17 13.94 26.52
C THR A 672 29.17 12.81 26.28
N ASP A 673 28.71 11.57 26.01
CA ASP A 673 29.59 10.44 25.70
C ASP A 673 30.37 10.71 24.41
N ALA A 674 31.67 10.42 24.43
CA ALA A 674 32.57 10.74 23.33
C ALA A 674 32.17 10.06 22.00
N ALA A 675 31.59 8.86 22.03
CA ALA A 675 31.13 8.17 20.83
C ALA A 675 29.81 8.76 20.30
N ASP A 676 28.90 9.19 21.17
CA ASP A 676 27.65 9.87 20.74
C ASP A 676 27.89 11.29 20.23
N VAL A 677 28.75 12.05 20.89
CA VAL A 677 29.22 13.36 20.42
C VAL A 677 29.86 13.19 19.04
N LYS A 678 30.74 12.21 18.85
CA LYS A 678 31.33 11.90 17.53
C LYS A 678 30.26 11.62 16.45
N LYS A 679 29.29 10.74 16.74
CA LYS A 679 28.17 10.43 15.82
C LYS A 679 27.31 11.66 15.48
N ARG A 680 27.19 12.63 16.40
CA ARG A 680 26.50 13.90 16.16
C ARG A 680 27.28 14.80 15.21
N GLU A 681 28.55 15.04 15.49
CA GLU A 681 29.36 15.91 14.64
C GLU A 681 29.58 15.31 13.24
N GLU A 682 29.71 13.97 13.14
CA GLU A 682 29.70 13.24 11.86
C GLU A 682 28.39 13.35 11.06
N LEU A 683 27.25 13.56 11.72
CA LEU A 683 25.99 13.89 11.05
C LEU A 683 25.94 15.37 10.66
N PHE A 684 26.32 16.27 11.57
CA PHE A 684 26.29 17.72 11.34
C PHE A 684 27.25 18.15 10.23
N ALA A 685 28.39 17.48 10.07
CA ALA A 685 29.29 17.67 8.93
C ALA A 685 28.59 17.35 7.60
N ARG A 686 27.95 16.18 7.48
CA ARG A 686 27.24 15.75 6.26
C ARG A 686 25.97 16.57 5.98
N LEU A 687 25.30 17.08 7.00
CA LEU A 687 24.18 18.02 6.80
C LEU A 687 24.65 19.41 6.32
N LYS A 688 25.89 19.82 6.65
CA LYS A 688 26.50 21.06 6.15
C LYS A 688 27.00 20.93 4.70
N ASP A 689 27.59 19.80 4.34
CA ASP A 689 28.16 19.55 3.01
C ASP A 689 27.08 19.63 1.89
N PRO A 690 27.20 20.54 0.90
CA PRO A 690 26.29 20.61 -0.24
C PRO A 690 26.17 19.31 -1.04
N GLY A 691 27.24 18.51 -1.16
CA GLY A 691 27.28 17.28 -1.96
C GLY A 691 26.62 16.06 -1.30
N GLU A 692 26.43 16.07 0.02
CA GLU A 692 25.85 14.98 0.81
C GLU A 692 24.30 14.88 0.71
N PHE A 693 23.80 14.93 -0.54
CA PHE A 693 22.40 14.78 -0.91
C PHE A 693 21.76 13.50 -0.32
N VAL A 694 22.49 12.39 -0.38
CA VAL A 694 22.07 11.09 0.18
C VAL A 694 21.86 11.17 1.69
N SER A 695 22.81 11.72 2.46
CA SER A 695 22.67 11.84 3.91
C SER A 695 21.54 12.80 4.31
N LYS A 696 21.35 13.90 3.57
CA LYS A 696 20.23 14.84 3.77
C LYS A 696 18.88 14.17 3.56
N ILE A 697 18.71 13.47 2.44
CA ILE A 697 17.48 12.73 2.13
C ILE A 697 17.21 11.62 3.15
N GLN A 698 18.22 10.83 3.54
CA GLN A 698 18.04 9.80 4.58
C GLN A 698 17.65 10.38 5.95
N THR A 699 18.13 11.57 6.28
CA THR A 699 17.83 12.24 7.55
C THR A 699 16.47 12.92 7.54
N GLY A 700 16.00 13.38 6.37
CA GLY A 700 14.72 14.11 6.22
C GLY A 700 13.52 13.30 5.77
N LEU A 701 13.70 12.11 5.18
CA LEU A 701 12.61 11.22 4.78
C LEU A 701 12.62 9.81 5.45
N PRO A 702 13.07 9.64 6.72
CA PRO A 702 13.11 8.32 7.36
C PRO A 702 11.70 7.72 7.59
N ASP A 703 10.64 8.52 7.56
CA ASP A 703 9.26 8.07 7.75
C ASP A 703 8.76 7.11 6.68
N PHE A 704 9.34 7.12 5.47
CA PHE A 704 9.04 6.11 4.46
C PHE A 704 9.54 4.72 4.85
N ALA A 705 10.52 4.61 5.76
CA ALA A 705 10.93 3.36 6.39
C ALA A 705 10.02 2.95 7.58
N LEU A 706 8.85 3.60 7.76
CA LEU A 706 7.91 3.30 8.85
C LEU A 706 6.53 2.85 8.35
N THR A 707 6.21 3.00 7.06
CA THR A 707 4.95 2.51 6.48
C THR A 707 4.97 1.00 6.26
N SER A 708 3.80 0.39 6.37
CA SER A 708 3.53 -1.02 6.04
C SER A 708 2.23 -1.19 5.25
N THR A 709 1.74 -0.08 4.69
CA THR A 709 0.41 0.08 4.09
C THR A 709 0.45 0.93 2.81
N SER A 710 1.62 1.44 2.43
CA SER A 710 1.84 2.14 1.16
C SER A 710 1.99 1.15 0.00
N GLU A 711 1.40 1.51 -1.13
CA GLU A 711 1.44 0.75 -2.39
C GLU A 711 2.16 1.55 -3.50
N THR A 712 2.77 2.69 -3.14
CA THR A 712 3.33 3.68 -4.07
C THR A 712 4.79 4.06 -3.80
N LYS A 713 5.38 3.62 -2.67
CA LYS A 713 6.72 4.03 -2.21
C LYS A 713 7.71 2.87 -2.16
N PHE A 714 9.00 3.19 -2.30
CA PHE A 714 10.10 2.23 -2.50
C PHE A 714 10.55 1.51 -1.22
N ASP A 715 11.17 0.34 -1.38
CA ASP A 715 11.89 -0.35 -0.31
C ASP A 715 13.10 0.50 0.14
N THR A 716 13.01 1.03 1.37
CA THR A 716 14.04 1.82 2.05
C THR A 716 14.90 0.98 3.01
N PHE A 717 14.65 -0.33 3.10
CA PHE A 717 15.14 -1.19 4.18
C PHE A 717 16.29 -2.11 3.74
N HIS A 718 16.19 -2.69 2.54
CA HIS A 718 17.09 -3.75 2.08
C HIS A 718 18.12 -3.24 1.07
N GLU A 719 19.36 -3.73 1.19
CA GLU A 719 20.40 -3.51 0.19
C GLU A 719 19.97 -4.11 -1.17
N THR A 720 20.20 -3.34 -2.24
CA THR A 720 19.75 -3.71 -3.59
C THR A 720 20.92 -3.83 -4.56
N THR A 721 21.04 -4.98 -5.21
CA THR A 721 21.98 -5.17 -6.33
C THR A 721 21.23 -5.00 -7.63
N TRP A 722 21.78 -4.20 -8.53
CA TRP A 722 21.32 -4.05 -9.90
C TRP A 722 22.22 -4.86 -10.83
N PHE A 723 21.64 -5.82 -11.53
CA PHE A 723 22.30 -6.52 -12.63
C PHE A 723 21.97 -5.81 -13.95
N ILE A 724 23.00 -5.48 -14.73
CA ILE A 724 22.92 -4.78 -16.02
C ILE A 724 23.74 -5.57 -17.04
N SER A 725 23.12 -6.14 -18.07
CA SER A 725 23.83 -6.76 -19.18
C SER A 725 24.09 -5.78 -20.32
N VAL A 726 25.16 -6.03 -21.07
CA VAL A 726 25.50 -5.29 -22.29
C VAL A 726 26.00 -6.27 -23.37
N THR A 727 25.58 -6.03 -24.60
CA THR A 727 26.05 -6.71 -25.82
C THR A 727 26.82 -5.72 -26.69
N GLN A 728 27.86 -6.19 -27.37
CA GLN A 728 28.64 -5.44 -28.34
C GLN A 728 27.81 -5.10 -29.60
N PRO A 729 27.86 -3.85 -30.11
CA PRO A 729 27.26 -3.51 -31.41
C PRO A 729 27.94 -4.23 -32.58
N ASP A 730 27.16 -4.62 -33.59
CA ASP A 730 27.65 -5.35 -34.78
C ASP A 730 28.69 -4.54 -35.60
N ASP A 731 28.68 -3.22 -35.51
CA ASP A 731 29.59 -2.30 -36.20
C ASP A 731 30.92 -2.06 -35.46
N TRP A 732 31.11 -2.62 -34.25
CA TRP A 732 32.27 -2.32 -33.39
C TRP A 732 33.30 -3.44 -33.35
N THR A 733 34.58 -3.07 -33.23
CA THR A 733 35.64 -4.03 -32.89
C THR A 733 35.61 -4.41 -31.41
N ARG A 734 36.14 -5.59 -31.07
CA ARG A 734 36.19 -6.06 -29.67
C ARG A 734 36.98 -5.12 -28.77
N GLU A 735 38.08 -4.58 -29.28
CA GLU A 735 38.96 -3.66 -28.55
C GLU A 735 38.28 -2.32 -28.28
N GLN A 736 37.61 -1.74 -29.30
CA GLN A 736 36.81 -0.53 -29.18
C GLN A 736 35.71 -0.70 -28.13
N PHE A 737 34.96 -1.81 -28.18
CA PHE A 737 33.90 -2.10 -27.22
C PHE A 737 34.41 -2.21 -25.78
N ILE A 738 35.51 -2.92 -25.56
CA ILE A 738 36.12 -3.05 -24.22
C ILE A 738 36.64 -1.70 -23.72
N HIS A 739 37.26 -0.90 -24.59
CA HIS A 739 37.79 0.44 -24.23
C HIS A 739 36.67 1.40 -23.81
N GLU A 740 35.64 1.55 -24.64
CA GLU A 740 34.48 2.39 -24.37
C GLU A 740 33.72 1.93 -23.12
N TYR A 741 33.52 0.61 -22.96
CA TYR A 741 32.85 0.03 -21.79
C TYR A 741 33.61 0.36 -20.50
N LYS A 742 34.92 0.08 -20.45
CA LYS A 742 35.73 0.37 -19.25
C LYS A 742 35.81 1.87 -18.98
N THR A 743 35.80 2.71 -20.01
CA THR A 743 35.83 4.18 -19.88
C THR A 743 34.58 4.74 -19.22
N VAL A 744 33.37 4.37 -19.68
CA VAL A 744 32.11 4.87 -19.09
C VAL A 744 31.95 4.45 -17.62
N HIS A 745 32.24 3.19 -17.30
CA HIS A 745 32.12 2.70 -15.93
C HIS A 745 33.23 3.25 -15.00
N THR A 746 34.43 3.53 -15.52
CA THR A 746 35.47 4.29 -14.80
C THR A 746 35.05 5.75 -14.56
N GLY A 747 34.23 6.34 -15.43
CA GLY A 747 33.61 7.64 -15.21
C GLY A 747 32.68 7.64 -14.00
N MET A 748 31.82 6.62 -13.90
CA MET A 748 30.90 6.44 -12.76
C MET A 748 31.64 6.31 -11.42
N THR A 749 32.75 5.58 -11.37
CA THR A 749 33.53 5.40 -10.12
C THR A 749 34.38 6.62 -9.78
N LYS A 750 34.94 7.34 -10.76
CA LYS A 750 35.74 8.56 -10.51
C LYS A 750 34.92 9.74 -10.03
N GLY A 751 33.77 10.03 -10.66
CA GLY A 751 32.89 11.13 -10.21
C GLY A 751 32.37 10.90 -8.78
N GLY A 752 31.98 9.67 -8.46
CA GLY A 752 31.48 9.30 -7.13
C GLY A 752 32.50 9.49 -5.99
N LYS A 753 33.82 9.47 -6.25
CA LYS A 753 34.84 9.69 -5.21
C LYS A 753 34.99 11.16 -4.78
N GLN A 754 34.42 12.12 -5.50
CA GLN A 754 34.40 13.55 -5.13
C GLN A 754 33.05 14.05 -4.61
N ALA A 755 31.99 13.24 -4.66
CA ALA A 755 30.62 13.65 -4.33
C ALA A 755 29.81 12.60 -3.54
N GLY A 756 30.48 11.72 -2.78
CA GLY A 756 29.81 10.75 -1.89
C GLY A 756 29.02 9.66 -2.61
N SER A 757 29.69 8.84 -3.42
CA SER A 757 29.07 7.78 -4.23
C SER A 757 28.02 6.93 -3.49
N PRO A 758 26.78 6.79 -4.02
CA PRO A 758 25.78 5.88 -3.46
C PRO A 758 26.05 4.39 -3.78
N VAL A 759 27.07 4.08 -4.60
CA VAL A 759 27.42 2.69 -4.97
C VAL A 759 28.35 2.10 -3.91
N ARG A 760 27.89 1.07 -3.20
CA ARG A 760 28.67 0.29 -2.22
C ARG A 760 29.65 -0.68 -2.87
N ARG A 761 29.25 -1.31 -3.98
CA ARG A 761 30.04 -2.33 -4.68
C ARG A 761 29.82 -2.24 -6.18
N TYR A 762 30.92 -2.32 -6.93
CA TYR A 762 30.95 -2.48 -8.38
C TYR A 762 31.65 -3.81 -8.68
N VAL A 763 31.06 -4.65 -9.54
CA VAL A 763 31.71 -5.85 -10.12
C VAL A 763 31.32 -5.96 -11.59
N GLN A 764 32.26 -6.28 -12.47
CA GLN A 764 32.00 -6.65 -13.87
C GLN A 764 32.25 -8.15 -14.06
N LEU A 765 31.40 -8.84 -14.81
CA LEU A 765 31.56 -10.25 -15.16
C LEU A 765 31.64 -10.39 -16.69
N SER A 766 32.66 -11.05 -17.22
CA SER A 766 32.78 -11.38 -18.64
C SER A 766 32.04 -12.68 -18.97
N ASN A 767 31.30 -12.75 -20.08
CA ASN A 767 30.58 -13.97 -20.45
C ASN A 767 31.51 -14.98 -21.16
N SER A 768 31.92 -16.03 -20.44
CA SER A 768 32.77 -17.09 -20.98
C SER A 768 32.07 -17.97 -22.02
N ALA A 769 32.80 -18.91 -22.62
CA ALA A 769 32.28 -19.88 -23.59
C ALA A 769 31.42 -21.02 -22.98
N LEU A 770 31.37 -21.13 -21.66
CA LEU A 770 30.80 -22.29 -20.96
C LEU A 770 29.28 -22.39 -21.13
N THR A 771 28.78 -23.61 -21.40
CA THR A 771 27.36 -23.91 -21.59
C THR A 771 26.84 -24.87 -20.53
N VAL A 772 25.66 -24.59 -19.96
CA VAL A 772 25.02 -25.42 -18.94
C VAL A 772 23.79 -26.13 -19.54
N PRO A 773 23.67 -27.47 -19.47
CA PRO A 773 22.53 -28.21 -20.01
C PRO A 773 21.19 -27.72 -19.47
N GLY A 774 20.18 -27.60 -20.35
CA GLY A 774 18.84 -27.14 -19.98
C GLY A 774 18.73 -25.62 -19.73
N THR A 775 19.71 -24.82 -20.14
CA THR A 775 19.71 -23.36 -19.97
C THR A 775 20.02 -22.60 -21.27
N GLU A 776 19.68 -21.33 -21.32
CA GLU A 776 20.08 -20.41 -22.39
C GLU A 776 21.41 -19.71 -22.06
N ARG A 777 22.39 -19.77 -22.97
CA ARG A 777 23.55 -18.88 -22.94
C ARG A 777 23.20 -17.59 -23.70
N PRO A 778 23.33 -16.40 -23.12
CA PRO A 778 22.91 -15.16 -23.76
C PRO A 778 23.99 -14.61 -24.71
N SER A 779 23.59 -13.75 -25.64
CA SER A 779 24.47 -12.92 -26.47
C SER A 779 25.03 -11.70 -25.71
N TRP A 780 25.03 -11.71 -24.37
CA TRP A 780 25.64 -10.65 -23.57
C TRP A 780 27.14 -10.86 -23.46
N ASP A 781 27.91 -9.79 -23.53
CA ASP A 781 29.37 -9.84 -23.41
C ASP A 781 29.83 -9.60 -21.97
N PHE A 782 29.12 -8.72 -21.28
CA PHE A 782 29.38 -8.37 -19.90
C PHE A 782 28.08 -8.25 -19.10
N VAL A 783 28.19 -8.50 -17.80
CA VAL A 783 27.18 -8.12 -16.79
C VAL A 783 27.85 -7.27 -15.72
N THR A 784 27.38 -6.05 -15.53
CA THR A 784 27.74 -5.20 -14.38
C THR A 784 26.80 -5.49 -13.21
N CYS A 785 27.36 -5.54 -12.01
CA CYS A 785 26.65 -5.69 -10.75
C CYS A 785 26.91 -4.42 -9.90
N LEU A 786 25.89 -3.60 -9.68
CA LEU A 786 25.97 -2.38 -8.86
C LEU A 786 25.16 -2.55 -7.57
N THR A 787 25.79 -2.50 -6.41
CA THR A 787 25.11 -2.63 -5.12
C THR A 787 24.90 -1.27 -4.46
N PHE A 788 23.66 -0.98 -4.05
CA PHE A 788 23.22 0.29 -3.44
C PHE A 788 22.59 0.05 -2.05
N PRO A 789 22.67 1.02 -1.11
CA PRO A 789 22.14 0.87 0.24
C PRO A 789 20.65 0.49 0.33
N ASN A 790 19.81 1.00 -0.59
CA ASN A 790 18.43 0.54 -0.80
C ASN A 790 17.85 1.09 -2.14
N LEU A 791 16.66 0.61 -2.52
CA LEU A 791 15.98 0.96 -3.78
C LEU A 791 15.64 2.45 -3.88
N PHE A 792 15.34 3.08 -2.74
CA PHE A 792 15.04 4.51 -2.65
C PHE A 792 16.27 5.38 -2.92
N ILE A 793 17.46 5.01 -2.44
CA ILE A 793 18.72 5.70 -2.78
C ILE A 793 19.05 5.51 -4.26
N THR A 794 18.81 4.31 -4.82
CA THR A 794 18.92 4.09 -6.28
C THR A 794 17.98 5.03 -7.05
N HIS A 795 16.73 5.20 -6.61
CA HIS A 795 15.80 6.15 -7.24
C HIS A 795 16.28 7.60 -7.13
N ALA A 796 16.65 8.04 -5.92
CA ALA A 796 17.07 9.42 -5.66
C ALA A 796 18.32 9.81 -6.46
N GLY A 797 19.31 8.90 -6.58
CA GLY A 797 20.48 9.11 -7.43
C GLY A 797 20.12 9.23 -8.93
N LEU A 798 19.12 8.47 -9.40
CA LEU A 798 18.59 8.61 -10.77
C LEU A 798 17.77 9.89 -10.98
N GLN A 799 17.30 10.54 -9.91
CA GLN A 799 16.58 11.81 -10.02
C GLN A 799 17.52 13.04 -10.07
N ASP A 800 18.81 12.90 -9.72
CA ASP A 800 19.75 14.02 -9.62
C ASP A 800 19.85 14.84 -10.93
N PRO A 801 19.77 16.19 -10.87
CA PRO A 801 19.84 17.05 -12.05
C PRO A 801 21.16 16.96 -12.84
N HIS A 802 22.31 16.77 -12.21
CA HIS A 802 23.60 16.68 -12.91
C HIS A 802 23.74 15.33 -13.63
N TYR A 803 23.29 14.26 -12.97
CA TYR A 803 23.18 12.93 -13.56
C TYR A 803 22.27 12.96 -14.80
N ARG A 804 21.06 13.53 -14.69
CA ARG A 804 20.12 13.68 -15.82
C ARG A 804 20.68 14.54 -16.95
N ALA A 805 21.34 15.66 -16.64
CA ALA A 805 21.94 16.57 -17.63
C ALA A 805 23.12 15.94 -18.42
N THR A 806 23.69 14.84 -17.95
CA THR A 806 24.78 14.11 -18.61
C THR A 806 24.33 12.78 -19.24
N ALA A 807 23.27 12.16 -18.71
CA ALA A 807 22.74 10.87 -19.13
C ALA A 807 22.30 10.75 -20.61
N GLY A 808 22.14 11.85 -21.34
CA GLY A 808 21.86 11.84 -22.79
C GLY A 808 23.11 11.77 -23.69
N LYS A 809 24.32 11.92 -23.15
CA LYS A 809 25.55 12.18 -23.92
C LYS A 809 26.43 10.95 -24.16
N HIS A 810 26.33 9.90 -23.33
CA HIS A 810 27.14 8.69 -23.49
C HIS A 810 26.53 7.73 -24.52
N ILE A 811 27.37 6.91 -25.15
CA ILE A 811 26.94 6.02 -26.25
C ILE A 811 26.22 4.76 -25.74
N PHE A 812 26.56 4.27 -24.54
CA PHE A 812 25.87 3.15 -23.86
C PHE A 812 24.40 3.43 -23.53
N CYS A 813 23.98 4.70 -23.52
CA CYS A 813 22.58 5.12 -23.34
C CYS A 813 21.65 4.73 -24.49
N ARG A 814 22.19 4.08 -25.54
CA ARG A 814 21.49 3.71 -26.78
C ARG A 814 21.48 2.20 -27.06
N LEU A 815 22.02 1.38 -26.14
CA LEU A 815 22.07 -0.08 -26.25
C LEU A 815 20.86 -0.74 -25.57
N ASP A 816 20.40 -1.88 -26.08
CA ASP A 816 19.37 -2.73 -25.46
C ASP A 816 19.95 -3.48 -24.24
N GLN A 817 20.11 -2.74 -23.14
CA GLN A 817 20.54 -3.26 -21.84
C GLN A 817 19.41 -4.08 -21.21
N LYS A 818 19.74 -5.24 -20.62
CA LYS A 818 18.75 -6.12 -19.96
C LYS A 818 19.16 -6.34 -18.52
N GLY A 819 18.20 -6.48 -17.61
CA GLY A 819 18.57 -6.58 -16.20
C GLY A 819 17.42 -6.65 -15.22
N CYS A 820 17.74 -6.48 -13.95
CA CYS A 820 16.79 -6.40 -12.84
C CYS A 820 17.43 -5.77 -11.60
N LEU A 821 16.62 -5.09 -10.80
CA LEU A 821 16.94 -4.66 -9.45
C LEU A 821 16.47 -5.73 -8.47
N VAL A 822 17.39 -6.28 -7.67
CA VAL A 822 17.13 -7.40 -6.78
C VAL A 822 17.56 -7.12 -5.34
N ARG A 823 16.89 -7.74 -4.37
CA ARG A 823 17.34 -7.80 -2.97
C ARG A 823 17.84 -9.19 -2.61
N LYS A 824 18.79 -9.27 -1.68
CA LYS A 824 19.32 -10.52 -1.13
C LYS A 824 18.25 -11.16 -0.25
N VAL A 825 17.93 -12.44 -0.47
CA VAL A 825 16.95 -13.18 0.37
C VAL A 825 17.54 -14.42 1.06
N ALA A 826 18.58 -15.02 0.49
CA ALA A 826 19.40 -16.03 1.19
C ALA A 826 20.88 -15.90 0.82
N TYR A 827 21.74 -16.36 1.73
CA TYR A 827 23.20 -16.32 1.57
C TYR A 827 23.88 -17.49 2.28
N PHE A 828 24.91 -18.05 1.65
CA PHE A 828 25.79 -19.07 2.20
C PHE A 828 27.25 -18.80 1.80
N SER A 829 28.19 -19.15 2.69
CA SER A 829 29.64 -19.12 2.46
C SER A 829 30.31 -20.27 3.18
N GLN A 830 31.32 -20.88 2.56
CA GLN A 830 32.25 -21.80 3.25
C GLN A 830 33.29 -21.03 4.09
N VAL A 831 33.52 -19.75 3.80
CA VAL A 831 34.44 -18.87 4.55
C VAL A 831 33.63 -17.92 5.42
N ALA A 832 33.78 -18.02 6.74
CA ALA A 832 33.08 -17.16 7.69
C ALA A 832 33.62 -15.72 7.65
N GLY A 833 32.72 -14.75 7.46
CA GLY A 833 33.04 -13.31 7.47
C GLY A 833 33.22 -12.66 6.09
N GLU A 834 33.10 -13.42 4.99
CA GLU A 834 33.08 -12.84 3.64
C GLU A 834 31.67 -12.36 3.24
N ASP A 835 31.56 -11.14 2.70
CA ASP A 835 30.28 -10.54 2.28
C ASP A 835 29.85 -10.93 0.84
N GLY A 836 29.88 -12.22 0.52
CA GLY A 836 29.37 -12.75 -0.77
C GLY A 836 30.13 -12.28 -2.00
N PHE A 837 31.43 -12.01 -1.86
CA PHE A 837 32.30 -11.67 -2.97
C PHE A 837 33.72 -12.22 -2.77
N ASN A 838 34.10 -13.19 -3.61
CA ASN A 838 35.45 -13.73 -3.70
C ASN A 838 36.19 -13.11 -4.91
N PRO A 839 37.20 -12.25 -4.73
CA PRO A 839 38.08 -11.85 -5.83
C PRO A 839 38.85 -13.07 -6.34
N GLY A 840 38.79 -13.32 -7.65
CA GLY A 840 39.46 -14.46 -8.29
C GLY A 840 38.71 -15.81 -8.18
N ALA A 841 37.49 -15.85 -7.65
CA ALA A 841 36.61 -17.01 -7.85
C ALA A 841 35.90 -16.92 -9.21
N ILE A 842 35.65 -18.06 -9.85
CA ILE A 842 34.80 -18.11 -11.05
C ILE A 842 33.36 -17.91 -10.60
N ARG A 843 32.62 -16.99 -11.22
CA ARG A 843 31.27 -16.63 -10.80
C ARG A 843 30.25 -17.00 -11.88
N ALA A 844 29.19 -17.69 -11.46
CA ALA A 844 27.99 -17.91 -12.29
C ALA A 844 26.82 -17.04 -11.81
N LEU A 845 26.06 -16.51 -12.76
CA LEU A 845 24.80 -15.81 -12.56
C LEU A 845 23.71 -16.56 -13.32
N MET A 846 22.69 -17.05 -12.62
CA MET A 846 21.53 -17.72 -13.21
C MET A 846 20.31 -16.80 -13.10
N PHE A 847 19.84 -16.30 -14.23
CA PHE A 847 18.71 -15.38 -14.34
C PHE A 847 17.42 -16.16 -14.63
N HIS A 848 16.47 -16.12 -13.71
CA HIS A 848 15.16 -16.74 -13.86
C HIS A 848 14.21 -15.80 -14.61
N HIS A 849 13.78 -16.18 -15.82
CA HIS A 849 12.90 -15.36 -16.65
C HIS A 849 11.48 -15.28 -16.08
N ARG A 850 10.78 -14.21 -16.46
CA ARG A 850 9.33 -14.14 -16.41
C ARG A 850 8.70 -14.77 -17.64
N THR A 851 7.64 -15.56 -17.44
CA THR A 851 6.72 -15.98 -18.51
C THR A 851 5.59 -14.96 -18.74
N ALA A 852 5.30 -14.11 -17.75
CA ALA A 852 4.29 -13.05 -17.81
C ALA A 852 4.68 -11.83 -16.97
N LYS A 853 4.07 -10.66 -17.24
CA LYS A 853 4.40 -9.38 -16.58
C LYS A 853 4.39 -9.45 -15.04
N ASP A 854 3.42 -10.17 -14.48
CA ASP A 854 3.23 -10.34 -13.04
C ASP A 854 3.79 -11.67 -12.49
N ASP A 855 4.48 -12.47 -13.31
CA ASP A 855 5.14 -13.71 -12.90
C ASP A 855 6.23 -13.42 -11.84
N LYS A 856 6.06 -14.00 -10.65
CA LYS A 856 6.99 -13.93 -9.52
C LYS A 856 6.96 -15.26 -8.78
N PHE A 857 8.11 -15.69 -8.28
CA PHE A 857 8.16 -16.74 -7.27
C PHE A 857 7.56 -16.23 -5.95
N THR A 858 6.95 -17.13 -5.18
CA THR A 858 6.43 -16.83 -3.84
C THR A 858 7.54 -16.87 -2.79
N GLU A 859 7.28 -16.37 -1.57
CA GLU A 859 8.29 -16.37 -0.51
C GLU A 859 8.62 -17.81 -0.05
N GLU A 860 7.64 -18.71 -0.12
CA GLU A 860 7.80 -20.15 0.14
C GLU A 860 8.77 -20.78 -0.87
N TRP A 861 8.66 -20.43 -2.17
CA TRP A 861 9.63 -20.87 -3.18
C TRP A 861 11.03 -20.36 -2.87
N PHE A 862 11.19 -19.09 -2.47
CA PHE A 862 12.51 -18.56 -2.11
C PHE A 862 13.09 -19.28 -0.89
N GLN A 863 12.29 -19.60 0.13
CA GLN A 863 12.74 -20.35 1.30
C GLN A 863 13.08 -21.82 0.97
N GLU A 864 12.26 -22.49 0.16
CA GLU A 864 12.49 -23.87 -0.27
C GLU A 864 13.73 -23.98 -1.16
N ARG A 865 13.89 -23.06 -2.12
CA ARG A 865 15.06 -22.95 -2.99
C ARG A 865 16.31 -22.65 -2.17
N ALA A 866 16.24 -21.70 -1.23
CA ALA A 866 17.35 -21.39 -0.33
C ALA A 866 17.79 -22.61 0.47
N ASN A 867 16.85 -23.33 1.11
CA ASN A 867 17.16 -24.52 1.92
C ASN A 867 17.82 -25.61 1.06
N LYS A 868 17.19 -26.00 -0.06
CA LYS A 868 17.68 -27.05 -0.96
C LYS A 868 19.05 -26.73 -1.57
N VAL A 869 19.27 -25.49 -2.00
CA VAL A 869 20.59 -25.11 -2.56
C VAL A 869 21.64 -25.00 -1.46
N THR A 870 21.31 -24.48 -0.27
CA THR A 870 22.25 -24.39 0.86
C THR A 870 22.73 -25.77 1.29
N GLU A 871 21.84 -26.76 1.38
CA GLU A 871 22.19 -28.16 1.66
C GLU A 871 23.20 -28.70 0.64
N LEU A 872 22.94 -28.51 -0.66
CA LEU A 872 23.84 -28.93 -1.74
C LEU A 872 25.22 -28.25 -1.63
N VAL A 873 25.29 -26.92 -1.53
CA VAL A 873 26.59 -26.19 -1.52
C VAL A 873 27.36 -26.33 -0.20
N THR A 874 26.69 -26.71 0.89
CA THR A 874 27.37 -27.09 2.15
C THR A 874 28.14 -28.40 1.99
N SER A 875 27.65 -29.31 1.14
CA SER A 875 28.31 -30.60 0.87
C SER A 875 29.40 -30.54 -0.21
N ASP A 876 29.52 -29.44 -0.95
CA ASP A 876 30.30 -29.36 -2.18
C ASP A 876 31.47 -28.36 -2.09
N HIS A 877 32.68 -28.90 -1.91
CA HIS A 877 33.93 -28.14 -1.83
C HIS A 877 34.30 -27.34 -3.11
N ARG A 878 33.57 -27.53 -4.22
CA ARG A 878 33.76 -26.75 -5.46
C ARG A 878 33.13 -25.35 -5.35
N VAL A 879 32.17 -25.14 -4.44
CA VAL A 879 31.37 -23.92 -4.30
C VAL A 879 31.76 -23.14 -3.05
N ARG A 880 32.40 -21.97 -3.21
CA ARG A 880 32.80 -21.10 -2.09
C ARG A 880 31.61 -20.36 -1.47
N SER A 881 30.72 -19.81 -2.30
CA SER A 881 29.58 -19.02 -1.84
C SER A 881 28.35 -19.17 -2.74
N PHE A 882 27.17 -18.96 -2.16
CA PHE A 882 25.88 -18.94 -2.86
C PHE A 882 25.05 -17.74 -2.39
N VAL A 883 24.38 -17.07 -3.32
CA VAL A 883 23.44 -15.99 -3.03
C VAL A 883 22.15 -16.17 -3.83
N LEU A 884 21.01 -16.13 -3.14
CA LEU A 884 19.68 -16.07 -3.76
C LEU A 884 19.15 -14.64 -3.71
N TRP A 885 18.74 -14.11 -4.86
CA TRP A 885 18.23 -12.76 -5.01
C TRP A 885 16.79 -12.76 -5.58
N GLN A 886 15.93 -11.93 -5.00
CA GLN A 886 14.52 -11.76 -5.40
C GLN A 886 14.36 -10.45 -6.18
N ASP A 887 13.63 -10.48 -7.31
CA ASP A 887 13.31 -9.26 -8.06
C ASP A 887 12.39 -8.31 -7.28
N ILE A 888 12.84 -7.06 -7.20
CA ILE A 888 12.13 -5.91 -6.62
C ILE A 888 12.09 -4.73 -7.61
N THR A 889 12.31 -4.96 -8.90
CA THR A 889 12.25 -3.90 -9.92
C THR A 889 10.89 -3.20 -9.86
N PRO A 890 10.84 -1.86 -9.76
CA PRO A 890 9.57 -1.12 -9.69
C PRO A 890 8.66 -1.43 -10.88
N LYS A 891 7.37 -1.73 -10.64
CA LYS A 891 6.41 -1.99 -11.73
C LYS A 891 6.24 -0.80 -12.70
N GLN A 892 6.61 0.41 -12.27
CA GLN A 892 6.59 1.64 -13.06
C GLN A 892 7.99 2.00 -13.62
N ILE A 893 8.59 1.09 -14.42
CA ILE A 893 9.91 1.29 -15.08
C ILE A 893 10.03 2.68 -15.73
N GLY A 894 9.03 3.08 -16.51
CA GLY A 894 9.02 4.34 -17.25
C GLY A 894 8.90 5.61 -16.39
N HIS A 895 8.64 5.47 -15.09
CA HIS A 895 8.81 6.54 -14.10
C HIS A 895 10.19 6.46 -13.42
N PHE A 896 10.60 5.26 -13.00
CA PHE A 896 11.83 5.05 -12.24
C PHE A 896 13.11 5.44 -13.02
N PHE A 897 13.17 5.07 -14.29
CA PHE A 897 14.28 5.41 -15.20
C PHE A 897 13.98 6.62 -16.10
N LYS A 898 12.91 7.39 -15.81
CA LYS A 898 12.48 8.50 -16.67
C LYS A 898 13.58 9.56 -16.79
N ASP A 899 13.86 9.95 -18.03
CA ASP A 899 14.88 10.94 -18.37
C ASP A 899 16.31 10.54 -17.91
N THR A 900 16.59 9.24 -17.90
CA THR A 900 17.92 8.67 -17.58
C THR A 900 18.45 7.81 -18.74
N GLN A 901 19.75 7.50 -18.73
CA GLN A 901 20.41 6.63 -19.73
C GLN A 901 19.87 5.19 -19.80
N PHE A 902 19.08 4.79 -18.80
CA PHE A 902 18.53 3.45 -18.64
C PHE A 902 17.08 3.33 -19.14
N ALA A 903 16.47 4.43 -19.61
CA ALA A 903 15.07 4.47 -20.04
C ALA A 903 14.74 3.50 -21.20
N ALA A 904 15.72 3.15 -22.03
CA ALA A 904 15.57 2.22 -23.15
C ALA A 904 15.76 0.73 -22.77
N GLY A 905 16.24 0.43 -21.56
CA GLY A 905 16.58 -0.93 -21.14
C GLY A 905 15.37 -1.78 -20.71
N THR A 906 15.52 -3.10 -20.79
CA THR A 906 14.47 -4.08 -20.45
C THR A 906 14.70 -4.69 -19.05
N TRP A 907 14.13 -4.03 -18.04
CA TRP A 907 14.41 -4.31 -16.62
C TRP A 907 13.43 -5.27 -15.91
N HIS A 908 12.33 -5.68 -16.56
CA HIS A 908 11.31 -6.56 -15.97
C HIS A 908 11.36 -8.01 -16.48
N ASN A 909 12.43 -8.41 -17.15
CA ASN A 909 12.51 -9.73 -17.79
C ASN A 909 12.72 -10.88 -16.79
N PHE A 910 13.11 -10.58 -15.54
CA PHE A 910 13.52 -11.59 -14.55
C PHE A 910 12.71 -11.50 -13.25
N LYS A 911 12.61 -12.63 -12.53
CA LYS A 911 11.91 -12.76 -11.24
C LYS A 911 12.81 -13.18 -10.07
N ALA A 912 13.95 -13.80 -10.36
CA ALA A 912 15.02 -14.05 -9.40
C ALA A 912 16.38 -14.10 -10.11
N VAL A 913 17.46 -13.97 -9.34
CA VAL A 913 18.82 -14.28 -9.77
C VAL A 913 19.46 -15.18 -8.72
N GLU A 914 20.22 -16.18 -9.15
CA GLU A 914 21.13 -16.94 -8.29
C GLU A 914 22.58 -16.62 -8.64
N THR A 915 23.43 -16.54 -7.63
CA THR A 915 24.87 -16.32 -7.78
C THR A 915 25.63 -17.44 -7.09
N TYR A 916 26.60 -18.02 -7.78
CA TYR A 916 27.50 -19.04 -7.26
C TYR A 916 28.95 -18.59 -7.49
N ASP A 917 29.80 -18.69 -6.46
CA ASP A 917 31.25 -18.51 -6.56
C ASP A 917 31.94 -19.87 -6.46
N PHE A 918 32.83 -20.19 -7.40
CA PHE A 918 33.54 -21.45 -7.50
C PHE A 918 35.06 -21.29 -7.33
N VAL A 919 35.73 -22.39 -6.96
CA VAL A 919 37.19 -22.42 -6.84
C VAL A 919 37.90 -22.20 -8.20
N ASP A 920 37.36 -22.79 -9.27
CA ASP A 920 37.94 -22.79 -10.63
C ASP A 920 36.85 -23.08 -11.70
N GLN A 921 37.24 -23.07 -12.98
CA GLN A 921 36.29 -23.21 -14.11
C GLN A 921 35.77 -24.65 -14.30
N ASP A 922 36.56 -25.68 -13.95
CA ASP A 922 36.18 -27.09 -14.10
C ASP A 922 35.20 -27.52 -13.00
N GLY A 923 35.41 -27.02 -11.78
CA GLY A 923 34.48 -27.12 -10.66
C GLY A 923 33.14 -26.46 -10.98
N ALA A 924 33.17 -25.23 -11.54
CA ALA A 924 31.98 -24.53 -12.01
C ALA A 924 31.24 -25.33 -13.10
N GLY A 925 31.93 -25.75 -14.16
CA GLY A 925 31.35 -26.50 -15.26
C GLY A 925 30.79 -27.85 -14.85
N THR A 926 31.37 -28.51 -13.85
CA THR A 926 30.88 -29.81 -13.37
C THR A 926 29.71 -29.64 -12.40
N PHE A 927 29.80 -28.76 -11.41
CA PHE A 927 28.69 -28.46 -10.50
C PHE A 927 27.45 -27.98 -11.25
N LEU A 928 27.59 -27.09 -12.24
CA LEU A 928 26.44 -26.57 -12.99
C LEU A 928 25.78 -27.64 -13.88
N ARG A 929 26.53 -28.65 -14.36
CA ARG A 929 25.96 -29.84 -15.02
C ARG A 929 25.18 -30.70 -14.00
N ASP A 930 25.78 -31.02 -12.86
CA ASP A 930 25.14 -31.78 -11.77
C ASP A 930 23.84 -31.11 -11.30
N LEU A 931 23.87 -29.77 -11.14
CA LEU A 931 22.75 -28.92 -10.75
C LEU A 931 21.67 -28.89 -11.84
N GLY A 932 22.09 -28.80 -13.10
CA GLY A 932 21.21 -28.86 -14.29
C GLY A 932 20.37 -30.13 -14.30
N GLU A 933 21.02 -31.29 -14.20
CA GLU A 933 20.34 -32.59 -14.26
C GLU A 933 19.40 -32.87 -13.07
N ARG A 934 19.68 -32.29 -11.90
CA ARG A 934 18.96 -32.54 -10.65
C ARG A 934 17.85 -31.53 -10.35
N LEU A 935 18.06 -30.24 -10.61
CA LEU A 935 17.11 -29.18 -10.24
C LEU A 935 16.28 -28.65 -11.42
N MET A 936 16.80 -28.67 -12.65
CA MET A 936 16.09 -28.06 -13.80
C MET A 936 14.94 -28.94 -14.30
N LYS A 937 15.02 -30.26 -14.11
CA LYS A 937 13.91 -31.21 -14.41
C LYS A 937 12.63 -30.97 -13.60
N ALA A 938 12.69 -30.11 -12.58
CA ALA A 938 11.54 -29.71 -11.76
C ALA A 938 11.16 -28.21 -11.96
N HIS A 939 11.72 -27.53 -12.96
CA HIS A 939 11.54 -26.09 -13.16
C HIS A 939 10.99 -25.76 -14.54
N ASP A 940 9.68 -25.49 -14.61
CA ASP A 940 8.90 -25.25 -15.83
C ASP A 940 9.09 -23.82 -16.41
N GLY A 941 10.31 -23.29 -16.37
CA GLY A 941 10.61 -21.89 -16.67
C GLY A 941 12.01 -21.66 -17.22
N LYS A 942 12.11 -20.75 -18.20
CA LYS A 942 13.36 -20.40 -18.89
C LYS A 942 14.37 -19.75 -17.95
N ILE A 943 15.62 -20.20 -18.02
CA ILE A 943 16.74 -19.65 -17.24
C ILE A 943 17.91 -19.34 -18.19
N THR A 944 18.51 -18.17 -18.01
CA THR A 944 19.75 -17.77 -18.70
C THR A 944 20.92 -17.88 -17.74
N VAL A 945 22.05 -18.41 -18.20
CA VAL A 945 23.28 -18.50 -17.38
C VAL A 945 24.43 -17.73 -18.02
N VAL A 946 25.10 -16.93 -17.20
CA VAL A 946 26.39 -16.28 -17.51
C VAL A 946 27.42 -16.83 -16.53
N VAL A 947 28.56 -17.30 -17.02
CA VAL A 947 29.69 -17.73 -16.18
C VAL A 947 30.94 -16.96 -16.59
N GLY A 948 31.72 -16.47 -15.64
CA GLY A 948 32.86 -15.61 -15.93
C GLY A 948 33.81 -15.38 -14.76
N GLU A 949 34.84 -14.58 -15.03
CA GLU A 949 35.76 -14.05 -14.02
C GLU A 949 35.30 -12.65 -13.59
N PRO A 950 35.14 -12.39 -12.28
CA PRO A 950 34.68 -11.10 -11.78
C PRO A 950 35.85 -10.09 -11.72
N ASP A 951 35.86 -9.14 -12.65
CA ASP A 951 36.74 -7.99 -12.67
C ASP A 951 36.25 -6.92 -11.68
N VAL A 952 37.13 -6.46 -10.79
CA VAL A 952 36.80 -5.53 -9.70
C VAL A 952 37.35 -4.15 -10.02
N ILE A 953 36.48 -3.26 -10.49
CA ILE A 953 36.84 -1.88 -10.81
C ILE A 953 36.64 -0.99 -9.56
N PHE A 954 37.71 -0.80 -8.77
CA PHE A 954 37.71 0.06 -7.58
C PHE A 954 38.97 0.93 -7.43
#